data_AF-A0A9P4LM35-F1
#
_entry.id   AF-A0A9P4LM35-F1
#
_cell.length_a   1.000
_cell.length_b   1.000
_cell.length_c   1.000
_cell.angle_alpha   90.00
_cell.angle_beta   90.00
_cell.angle_gamma   90.00
#
_symmetry.space_group_name_H-M   'P 1'
#
loop_
_entity.id
_entity.type
_entity.pdbx_description
1 polymer ?
#
loop_
_entity_poly.entity_id
_entity_poly.type
_entity_poly.pdbx_seq_one_letter_code
_entity_poly.pdbx_strand_id
1 'polypeptide(L)'
;MPAAVNSSAARAFPTIKSVKTFLTAGPGSGGDYHNVAGGHWLIDSKISTPMSQYEQYRKSRTSWGINVLGSFCVELEATDGTKGFATGFGGPPACWLVAEHFERFLVGQDPRDTNHMFEQMYRASMFYGRKGLPVAVISVIDLAIWDLLGKIRNEPVYKMLGGATRERLNFYCTGPEPAAAKVMGFFGAKVPLPYGPGEGVEGLKKNVEFLTKHRESVGPDFPLMVDCYMSLNVPYTIEVVKATEHLNLNWWEECLSPDDSDGFEQIKRAHPRMKFTTGEHEYSRYGFRKLIEGRNLDILQPDVMWVGGMTELVKIAAMAAAYDIPVVPHASGPYSYHFVVSQANSPFQEYLANSPDGKSVMPVFGNLFLNEPIPTQGYLDVKTLDLPGFGLELNPNAGLIDAARILNPAPVKSLKPIEDKQPEPAAEANGAYPAIQSHYPTMEAVKETINNALEALHITSANQTLPAKEPTEDQLKELRSKYEKAGQDQVFAFYDKLSTAEKAALYDQLSNFNPDYINEITERALHPAKSESDESKLEPLPQDATSSILDSKQDDLDKWYNSGLELISENKVAVVLMAGGQGTRLGSSAPKGCFDIGLPSQKSLFQLQGERIKKVEQLAAKKYSKDSVTVPWYVMTSGPTRGPTAKFFEENNYFGLEKENVTIFEQGVLPCISNDGKILLESKSKVAVAPDGNGGLYQALIQSGVVQDMEKRGIQHIHAYCVDNCLVKVADPVFIGFSASKNVDIATKVVRKRNAKESVGLILQKNGKPDVVEYSEISTEDAEAKDSKDSELLKFRAANIVNHYYSYKFLESIPEWAKKLPHHVARKKIPFVHTETGETVKPEKPNGIKLEQFVFDCFPFLALEKFACMEVKREDEFSPLKNARGTGEDDPDTSKQDIMTQGKKWVHAAGATVVSEDPKAGIEVSPLISYGGEGLDFLKSRTVKAPAVIESEN
;
A
#
# COMPACT_ATOMS: atom_id res chain seq x y z
N MET A 1 37.58 -47.63 38.73
CA MET A 1 37.05 -46.28 38.48
C MET A 1 37.75 -45.70 37.26
N PRO A 2 37.00 -45.19 36.28
CA PRO A 2 37.42 -44.00 35.54
C PRO A 2 36.39 -42.88 35.71
N ALA A 3 36.91 -41.66 35.78
CA ALA A 3 36.19 -40.42 36.06
C ALA A 3 35.17 -40.08 34.96
N ALA A 4 33.98 -39.68 35.39
CA ALA A 4 32.94 -39.11 34.55
C ALA A 4 33.42 -37.78 33.95
N VAL A 5 33.34 -37.68 32.63
CA VAL A 5 33.54 -36.42 31.89
C VAL A 5 32.28 -35.59 32.06
N ASN A 6 32.38 -34.50 32.83
CA ASN A 6 31.35 -33.48 32.91
C ASN A 6 31.19 -32.84 31.52
N SER A 7 30.03 -33.00 30.89
CA SER A 7 29.61 -32.16 29.77
C SER A 7 29.36 -30.74 30.31
N SER A 8 30.27 -29.81 30.03
CA SER A 8 30.06 -28.41 30.38
C SER A 8 28.87 -27.87 29.57
N ALA A 9 27.71 -27.74 30.21
CA ALA A 9 26.63 -26.91 29.67
C ALA A 9 27.22 -25.51 29.42
N ALA A 10 27.02 -24.96 28.22
CA ALA A 10 27.43 -23.59 27.92
C ALA A 10 26.85 -22.66 28.99
N ARG A 11 27.67 -21.76 29.52
CA ARG A 11 27.27 -20.80 30.56
C ARG A 11 26.05 -20.01 30.05
N ALA A 12 24.97 -19.98 30.82
CA ALA A 12 23.77 -19.22 30.44
C ALA A 12 24.13 -17.74 30.24
N PHE A 13 23.70 -17.16 29.12
CA PHE A 13 23.89 -15.74 28.84
C PHE A 13 22.85 -14.92 29.64
N PRO A 14 23.19 -13.76 30.21
CA PRO A 14 22.24 -12.93 30.94
C PRO A 14 21.05 -12.50 30.06
N THR A 15 19.85 -12.51 30.62
CA THR A 15 18.64 -11.99 29.95
C THR A 15 18.28 -10.61 30.49
N ILE A 16 17.46 -9.86 29.76
CA ILE A 16 16.96 -8.55 30.21
C ILE A 16 15.99 -8.77 31.37
N LYS A 17 16.31 -8.23 32.53
CA LYS A 17 15.55 -8.36 33.79
C LYS A 17 14.51 -7.26 33.94
N SER A 18 14.84 -6.02 33.57
CA SER A 18 13.93 -4.88 33.72
C SER A 18 14.26 -3.73 32.77
N VAL A 19 13.24 -2.92 32.46
CA VAL A 19 13.33 -1.71 31.66
C VAL A 19 12.94 -0.51 32.53
N LYS A 20 13.69 0.59 32.46
CA LYS A 20 13.35 1.87 33.11
C LYS A 20 13.50 3.01 32.12
N THR A 21 12.64 4.01 32.26
CA THR A 21 12.70 5.23 31.43
C THR A 21 12.79 6.48 32.26
N PHE A 22 13.51 7.47 31.74
CA PHE A 22 13.75 8.74 32.42
C PHE A 22 13.53 9.92 31.47
N LEU A 23 13.07 11.03 32.04
CA LEU A 23 13.07 12.33 31.38
C LEU A 23 14.29 13.14 31.84
N THR A 24 14.85 13.99 30.98
CA THR A 24 15.91 14.92 31.38
C THR A 24 15.31 16.18 32.02
N ALA A 25 15.92 16.67 33.09
CA ALA A 25 15.50 17.85 33.82
C ALA A 25 16.11 19.09 33.16
N GLY A 26 15.35 19.69 32.25
CA GLY A 26 15.67 20.96 31.62
C GLY A 26 16.31 20.87 30.23
N PRO A 27 16.48 22.02 29.55
CA PRO A 27 16.98 22.08 28.19
C PRO A 27 18.50 21.81 28.10
N GLY A 28 18.95 21.33 26.94
CA GLY A 28 20.36 21.13 26.58
C GLY A 28 20.96 19.80 27.06
N SER A 29 20.12 18.83 27.44
CA SER A 29 20.55 17.51 27.89
C SER A 29 19.71 16.40 27.24
N GLY A 30 20.37 15.36 26.72
CA GLY A 30 19.76 14.22 26.04
C GLY A 30 19.68 14.35 24.51
N GLY A 31 18.83 13.53 23.88
CA GLY A 31 18.81 13.35 22.42
C GLY A 31 17.84 14.24 21.62
N ASP A 32 17.14 15.21 22.23
CA ASP A 32 16.38 16.23 21.49
C ASP A 32 17.23 17.49 21.27
N TYR A 33 17.70 17.67 20.02
CA TYR A 33 18.53 18.81 19.60
C TYR A 33 17.86 20.17 19.73
N HIS A 34 16.53 20.21 19.74
CA HIS A 34 15.78 21.47 19.73
C HIS A 34 15.38 21.93 21.13
N ASN A 35 15.45 21.04 22.12
CA ASN A 35 15.17 21.38 23.51
C ASN A 35 16.37 22.07 24.17
N VAL A 36 16.72 23.26 23.69
CA VAL A 36 17.86 24.08 24.15
C VAL A 36 17.38 25.44 24.70
N ALA A 37 18.24 26.14 25.43
CA ALA A 37 17.92 27.48 25.94
C ALA A 37 17.87 28.52 24.80
N GLY A 38 17.10 29.59 25.00
CA GLY A 38 17.09 30.75 24.10
C GLY A 38 18.48 31.34 23.89
N GLY A 39 18.71 31.91 22.71
CA GLY A 39 20.00 32.35 22.20
C GLY A 39 20.76 31.28 21.40
N HIS A 40 20.23 30.05 21.33
CA HIS A 40 20.84 28.97 20.56
C HIS A 40 20.45 29.08 19.08
N TRP A 41 21.43 28.96 18.18
CA TRP A 41 21.22 29.09 16.73
C TRP A 41 20.15 28.14 16.20
N LEU A 42 20.11 26.91 16.75
CA LEU A 42 19.09 25.92 16.41
C LEU A 42 17.63 26.38 16.64
N ILE A 43 17.32 27.33 17.50
CA ILE A 43 15.90 27.72 17.72
C ILE A 43 15.60 29.17 17.34
N ASP A 44 16.63 30.03 17.39
CA ASP A 44 16.46 31.47 17.25
C ASP A 44 17.08 32.05 15.98
N SER A 45 17.88 31.28 15.24
CA SER A 45 18.31 31.71 13.90
C SER A 45 17.18 31.55 12.89
N LYS A 46 17.15 32.44 11.90
CA LYS A 46 16.23 32.31 10.77
C LYS A 46 16.67 31.11 9.91
N ILE A 47 15.91 30.04 9.98
CA ILE A 47 16.11 28.80 9.23
C ILE A 47 14.80 28.49 8.51
N SER A 48 14.91 28.11 7.24
CA SER A 48 13.80 27.67 6.42
C SER A 48 13.29 26.34 6.95
N THR A 49 11.97 26.21 7.07
CA THR A 49 11.27 25.06 7.67
C THR A 49 9.97 24.80 6.93
N PRO A 50 9.32 23.63 7.10
CA PRO A 50 7.99 23.38 6.54
C PRO A 50 6.94 24.40 6.96
N MET A 51 7.15 25.06 8.11
CA MET A 51 6.26 26.09 8.65
C MET A 51 6.55 27.49 8.13
N SER A 52 7.59 27.68 7.31
CA SER A 52 8.02 29.01 6.86
C SER A 52 7.02 29.70 5.94
N GLN A 53 6.11 28.97 5.29
CA GLN A 53 5.02 29.57 4.53
C GLN A 53 4.03 30.35 5.40
N TYR A 54 3.90 29.99 6.68
CA TYR A 54 2.99 30.63 7.63
C TYR A 54 3.73 31.76 8.38
N GLU A 55 3.38 33.01 8.09
CA GLU A 55 4.09 34.19 8.60
C GLU A 55 4.24 34.20 10.13
N GLN A 56 3.21 33.76 10.86
CA GLN A 56 3.21 33.70 12.32
C GLN A 56 4.21 32.68 12.91
N TYR A 57 4.60 31.65 12.15
CA TYR A 57 5.48 30.58 12.61
C TYR A 57 6.90 30.64 12.01
N ARG A 58 7.14 31.55 11.05
CA ARG A 58 8.39 31.66 10.29
C ARG A 58 9.60 32.09 11.12
N LYS A 59 9.40 32.87 12.19
CA LYS A 59 10.51 33.56 12.88
C LYS A 59 11.29 32.67 13.85
N SER A 60 10.67 31.63 14.40
CA SER A 60 11.32 30.76 15.39
C SER A 60 10.74 29.36 15.34
N ARG A 61 11.60 28.35 15.46
CA ARG A 61 11.20 26.94 15.41
C ARG A 61 10.39 26.51 16.64
N THR A 62 10.55 27.21 17.77
CA THR A 62 9.76 26.93 18.99
C THR A 62 8.33 27.45 18.91
N SER A 63 8.03 28.40 18.00
CA SER A 63 6.69 28.98 17.86
C SER A 63 5.62 27.97 17.42
N TRP A 64 6.03 26.85 16.82
CA TRP A 64 5.17 25.75 16.41
C TRP A 64 5.48 24.44 17.16
N GLY A 65 6.26 24.51 18.23
CA GLY A 65 6.44 23.39 19.17
C GLY A 65 7.42 22.31 18.74
N ILE A 66 8.46 22.63 17.97
CA ILE A 66 9.49 21.66 17.54
C ILE A 66 10.13 20.87 18.70
N ASN A 67 10.20 21.47 19.89
CA ASN A 67 10.81 20.92 21.09
C ASN A 67 9.80 20.41 22.13
N VAL A 68 8.52 20.26 21.75
CA VAL A 68 7.44 19.94 22.70
C VAL A 68 7.61 18.58 23.38
N LEU A 69 8.23 17.63 22.68
CA LEU A 69 8.42 16.28 23.20
C LEU A 69 9.58 16.25 24.19
N GLY A 70 10.74 16.80 23.83
CA GLY A 70 11.94 16.74 24.66
C GLY A 70 12.63 15.37 24.61
N SER A 71 13.73 15.27 25.35
CA SER A 71 14.54 14.05 25.44
C SER A 71 13.93 13.02 26.38
N PHE A 72 14.17 11.74 26.10
CA PHE A 72 14.00 10.66 27.06
C PHE A 72 15.18 9.69 27.03
N CYS A 73 15.25 8.83 28.03
CA CYS A 73 16.29 7.84 28.20
C CYS A 73 15.72 6.47 28.54
N VAL A 74 16.40 5.41 28.12
CA VAL A 74 16.09 4.01 28.43
C VAL A 74 17.28 3.38 29.15
N GLU A 75 17.04 2.76 30.31
CA GLU A 75 17.98 1.86 31.02
C GLU A 75 17.44 0.43 30.95
N LEU A 76 18.30 -0.51 30.54
CA LEU A 76 18.04 -1.95 30.58
C LEU A 76 18.98 -2.60 31.60
N GLU A 77 18.45 -3.35 32.56
CA GLU A 77 19.24 -4.13 33.51
C GLU A 77 19.14 -5.61 33.14
N ALA A 78 20.27 -6.31 33.02
CA ALA A 78 20.33 -7.76 32.80
C ALA A 78 20.32 -8.55 34.11
N THR A 79 20.09 -9.86 34.03
CA THR A 79 20.04 -10.77 35.20
C THR A 79 21.34 -10.87 35.98
N ASP A 80 22.48 -10.50 35.39
CA ASP A 80 23.78 -10.43 36.06
C ASP A 80 24.06 -9.05 36.71
N GLY A 81 23.12 -8.11 36.60
CA GLY A 81 23.22 -6.75 37.10
C GLY A 81 23.89 -5.76 36.14
N THR A 82 24.34 -6.20 34.96
CA THR A 82 24.89 -5.31 33.93
C THR A 82 23.80 -4.39 33.40
N LYS A 83 24.14 -3.13 33.10
CA LYS A 83 23.19 -2.12 32.63
C LYS A 83 23.60 -1.49 31.30
N GLY A 84 22.67 -1.46 30.35
CA GLY A 84 22.77 -0.69 29.12
C GLY A 84 21.92 0.56 29.17
N PHE A 85 22.35 1.62 28.47
CA PHE A 85 21.65 2.90 28.48
C PHE A 85 21.71 3.59 27.12
N ALA A 86 20.61 4.25 26.75
CA ALA A 86 20.58 5.15 25.60
C ALA A 86 19.61 6.32 25.79
N THR A 87 19.80 7.39 25.00
CA THR A 87 18.92 8.56 24.94
C THR A 87 18.48 8.86 23.50
N GLY A 88 17.37 9.58 23.35
CA GLY A 88 16.85 10.10 22.09
C GLY A 88 15.73 11.11 22.34
N PHE A 89 14.95 11.44 21.30
CA PHE A 89 13.78 12.31 21.42
C PHE A 89 12.49 11.52 21.67
N GLY A 90 11.51 12.15 22.32
CA GLY A 90 10.16 11.62 22.42
C GLY A 90 9.49 11.80 23.79
N GLY A 91 10.27 12.21 24.80
CA GLY A 91 9.77 12.68 26.08
C GLY A 91 8.76 11.78 26.80
N PRO A 92 7.74 12.36 27.47
CA PRO A 92 6.73 11.59 28.19
C PRO A 92 5.97 10.57 27.30
N PRO A 93 5.55 10.91 26.06
CA PRO A 93 4.93 9.94 25.16
C PRO A 93 5.81 8.72 24.85
N ALA A 94 7.13 8.92 24.70
CA ALA A 94 8.06 7.82 24.52
C ALA A 94 8.14 6.92 25.75
N CYS A 95 8.27 7.50 26.95
CA CYS A 95 8.28 6.72 28.19
C CYS A 95 7.00 5.89 28.36
N TRP A 96 5.85 6.46 28.00
CA TRP A 96 4.57 5.75 28.01
C TRP A 96 4.55 4.59 27.01
N LEU A 97 5.02 4.80 25.76
CA LEU A 97 5.11 3.72 24.76
C LEU A 97 6.03 2.58 25.20
N VAL A 98 7.16 2.90 25.86
CA VAL A 98 8.04 1.87 26.42
C VAL A 98 7.28 1.05 27.47
N ALA A 99 6.68 1.70 28.46
CA ALA A 99 6.02 1.01 29.57
C ALA A 99 4.77 0.23 29.14
N GLU A 100 3.89 0.86 28.37
CA GLU A 100 2.57 0.31 28.06
C GLU A 100 2.58 -0.59 26.83
N HIS A 101 3.59 -0.49 25.97
CA HIS A 101 3.69 -1.33 24.79
C HIS A 101 4.97 -2.15 24.74
N PHE A 102 6.14 -1.52 24.65
CA PHE A 102 7.34 -2.24 24.20
C PHE A 102 8.02 -3.10 25.27
N GLU A 103 7.85 -2.81 26.57
CA GLU A 103 8.46 -3.57 27.68
C GLU A 103 8.18 -5.07 27.60
N ARG A 104 6.98 -5.44 27.15
CA ARG A 104 6.55 -6.85 27.01
C ARG A 104 7.40 -7.68 26.05
N PHE A 105 8.11 -7.03 25.13
CA PHE A 105 9.00 -7.66 24.16
C PHE A 105 10.46 -7.68 24.61
N LEU A 106 10.77 -7.11 25.79
CA LEU A 106 12.13 -6.94 26.29
C LEU A 106 12.40 -7.83 27.50
N VAL A 107 11.51 -7.81 28.49
CA VAL A 107 11.72 -8.55 29.74
C VAL A 107 11.77 -10.06 29.47
N GLY A 108 12.82 -10.71 29.98
CA GLY A 108 13.10 -12.13 29.81
C GLY A 108 13.81 -12.49 28.49
N GLN A 109 14.03 -11.54 27.57
CA GLN A 109 14.72 -11.82 26.31
C GLN A 109 16.24 -11.84 26.46
N ASP A 110 16.90 -12.59 25.59
CA ASP A 110 18.35 -12.56 25.43
C ASP A 110 18.74 -11.30 24.63
N PRO A 111 19.61 -10.41 25.17
CA PRO A 111 19.97 -9.16 24.49
C PRO A 111 20.78 -9.37 23.19
N ARG A 112 21.18 -10.61 22.87
CA ARG A 112 21.76 -10.97 21.56
C ARG A 112 20.71 -11.07 20.46
N ASP A 113 19.44 -11.26 20.79
CA ASP A 113 18.33 -11.45 19.84
C ASP A 113 17.79 -10.10 19.33
N THR A 114 18.70 -9.18 18.96
CA THR A 114 18.40 -7.80 18.54
C THR A 114 17.39 -7.75 17.39
N ASN A 115 17.59 -8.56 16.35
CA ASN A 115 16.65 -8.68 15.23
C ASN A 115 15.27 -9.15 15.68
N HIS A 116 15.18 -10.07 16.65
CA HIS A 116 13.88 -10.57 17.10
C HIS A 116 13.11 -9.50 17.86
N MET A 117 13.77 -8.86 18.84
CA MET A 117 13.15 -7.80 19.65
C MET A 117 12.75 -6.59 18.78
N PHE A 118 13.62 -6.17 17.86
CA PHE A 118 13.30 -5.10 16.90
C PHE A 118 12.04 -5.45 16.10
N GLU A 119 11.98 -6.65 15.51
CA GLU A 119 10.84 -7.01 14.66
C GLU A 119 9.56 -7.25 15.47
N GLN A 120 9.63 -7.73 16.72
CA GLN A 120 8.46 -7.77 17.59
C GLN A 120 7.90 -6.36 17.86
N MET A 121 8.75 -5.42 18.27
CA MET A 121 8.35 -4.04 18.53
C MET A 121 7.84 -3.34 17.27
N TYR A 122 8.51 -3.53 16.13
CA TYR A 122 8.07 -2.97 14.86
C TYR A 122 6.74 -3.60 14.40
N ARG A 123 6.55 -4.94 14.48
CA ARG A 123 5.29 -5.61 14.02
C ARG A 123 4.14 -5.08 14.84
N ALA A 124 4.34 -5.07 16.15
CA ALA A 124 3.30 -4.77 17.11
C ALA A 124 2.84 -3.32 17.01
N SER A 125 3.71 -2.41 16.59
CA SER A 125 3.35 -1.01 16.39
C SER A 125 2.91 -0.66 14.96
N MET A 126 2.97 -1.58 13.97
CA MET A 126 2.72 -1.26 12.55
C MET A 126 1.43 -0.50 12.24
N PHE A 127 0.35 -0.71 13.00
CA PHE A 127 -0.92 -0.02 12.75
C PHE A 127 -0.86 1.49 13.07
N TYR A 128 0.17 1.96 13.78
CA TYR A 128 0.37 3.37 14.12
C TYR A 128 1.85 3.85 14.09
N GLY A 129 2.81 2.95 13.85
CA GLY A 129 4.23 3.14 14.13
C GLY A 129 5.17 2.75 13.00
N ARG A 130 4.75 2.93 11.74
CA ARG A 130 5.59 2.66 10.56
C ARG A 130 6.69 3.72 10.33
N LYS A 131 6.46 4.94 10.83
CA LYS A 131 7.36 6.10 10.80
C LYS A 131 7.17 6.91 12.10
N GLY A 132 7.99 7.93 12.32
CA GLY A 132 7.79 8.90 13.39
C GLY A 132 8.07 8.35 14.79
N LEU A 133 7.35 8.89 15.78
CA LEU A 133 7.65 8.68 17.21
C LEU A 133 7.81 7.21 17.62
N PRO A 134 6.94 6.24 17.23
CA PRO A 134 7.11 4.86 17.66
C PRO A 134 8.43 4.23 17.20
N VAL A 135 8.89 4.53 15.97
CA VAL A 135 10.17 4.02 15.45
C VAL A 135 11.35 4.71 16.15
N ALA A 136 11.23 6.00 16.48
CA ALA A 136 12.22 6.69 17.29
C ALA A 136 12.33 6.09 18.71
N VAL A 137 11.21 5.70 19.31
CA VAL A 137 11.23 4.98 20.60
C VAL A 137 11.92 3.64 20.48
N ILE A 138 11.60 2.86 19.44
CA ILE A 138 12.28 1.59 19.14
C ILE A 138 13.78 1.80 18.98
N SER A 139 14.20 2.90 18.35
CA SER A 139 15.62 3.23 18.15
C SER A 139 16.37 3.38 19.46
N VAL A 140 15.81 4.12 20.42
CA VAL A 140 16.45 4.32 21.73
C VAL A 140 16.49 3.01 22.52
N ILE A 141 15.44 2.18 22.46
CA ILE A 141 15.44 0.84 23.05
C ILE A 141 16.55 -0.01 22.43
N ASP A 142 16.63 -0.06 21.10
CA ASP A 142 17.62 -0.85 20.36
C ASP A 142 19.04 -0.41 20.70
N LEU A 143 19.31 0.90 20.75
CA LEU A 143 20.58 1.44 21.20
C LEU A 143 20.92 1.02 22.65
N ALA A 144 19.95 1.02 23.56
CA ALA A 144 20.17 0.55 24.93
C ALA A 144 20.48 -0.97 24.97
N ILE A 145 19.89 -1.77 24.07
CA ILE A 145 20.20 -3.21 23.93
C ILE A 145 21.64 -3.38 23.44
N TRP A 146 22.07 -2.63 22.43
CA TRP A 146 23.45 -2.69 21.91
C TRP A 146 24.48 -2.26 22.96
N ASP A 147 24.18 -1.24 23.75
CA ASP A 147 25.02 -0.82 24.86
C ASP A 147 25.11 -1.90 25.95
N LEU A 148 23.97 -2.49 26.34
CA LEU A 148 23.91 -3.60 27.29
C LEU A 148 24.74 -4.80 26.80
N LEU A 149 24.55 -5.19 25.54
CA LEU A 149 25.23 -6.33 24.95
C LEU A 149 26.75 -6.11 24.92
N GLY A 150 27.21 -4.92 24.53
CA GLY A 150 28.62 -4.58 24.53
C GLY A 150 29.24 -4.62 25.92
N LYS A 151 28.51 -4.13 26.94
CA LYS A 151 28.95 -4.18 28.35
C LYS A 151 29.00 -5.61 28.89
N ILE A 152 28.02 -6.46 28.60
CA ILE A 152 28.05 -7.90 29.01
C ILE A 152 29.24 -8.61 28.36
N ARG A 153 29.51 -8.31 27.08
CA ARG A 153 30.62 -8.92 26.33
C ARG A 153 31.98 -8.27 26.61
N ASN A 154 32.00 -7.14 27.30
CA ASN A 154 33.18 -6.29 27.45
C ASN A 154 33.82 -5.92 26.10
N GLU A 155 32.98 -5.59 25.10
CA GLU A 155 33.36 -5.23 23.74
C GLU A 155 32.69 -3.90 23.32
N PRO A 156 33.37 -3.02 22.57
CA PRO A 156 32.75 -1.84 22.00
C PRO A 156 31.79 -2.22 20.86
N VAL A 157 30.71 -1.46 20.68
CA VAL A 157 29.67 -1.78 19.67
C VAL A 157 30.26 -1.91 18.26
N TYR A 158 31.22 -1.06 17.87
CA TYR A 158 31.78 -1.12 16.52
C TYR A 158 32.51 -2.44 16.22
N LYS A 159 33.07 -3.11 17.24
CA LYS A 159 33.68 -4.45 17.08
C LYS A 159 32.61 -5.52 16.87
N MET A 160 31.48 -5.40 17.55
CA MET A 160 30.34 -6.30 17.36
C MET A 160 29.67 -6.13 15.99
N LEU A 161 29.78 -4.95 15.37
CA LEU A 161 29.24 -4.64 14.04
C LEU A 161 30.13 -5.09 12.87
N GLY A 162 31.27 -5.71 13.12
CA GLY A 162 32.22 -6.16 12.10
C GLY A 162 33.64 -5.58 12.24
N GLY A 163 33.84 -4.64 13.17
CA GLY A 163 35.15 -4.05 13.45
C GLY A 163 35.48 -2.83 12.61
N ALA A 164 36.54 -2.12 12.99
CA ALA A 164 36.93 -0.87 12.37
C ALA A 164 37.45 -1.08 10.94
N THR A 165 36.98 -0.25 10.03
CA THR A 165 37.44 -0.17 8.63
C THR A 165 38.45 0.96 8.40
N ARG A 166 38.76 1.72 9.46
CA ARG A 166 39.69 2.86 9.47
C ARG A 166 40.24 3.12 10.87
N GLU A 167 41.33 3.86 10.96
CA GLU A 167 41.95 4.26 12.25
C GLU A 167 41.48 5.64 12.73
N ARG A 168 40.96 6.47 11.82
CA ARG A 168 40.54 7.85 12.08
C ARG A 168 39.16 8.12 11.48
N LEU A 169 38.30 8.79 12.24
CA LEU A 169 36.99 9.28 11.81
C LEU A 169 37.04 10.80 11.60
N ASN A 170 36.73 11.25 10.39
CA ASN A 170 36.70 12.69 10.04
C ASN A 170 35.28 13.24 10.07
N PHE A 171 35.17 14.52 10.43
CA PHE A 171 33.88 15.20 10.58
C PHE A 171 33.76 16.42 9.68
N TYR A 172 32.54 16.65 9.18
CA TYR A 172 32.07 17.97 8.79
C TYR A 172 31.19 18.54 9.89
N CYS A 173 31.05 19.87 9.95
CA CYS A 173 30.28 20.54 10.98
C CYS A 173 29.00 21.18 10.43
N THR A 174 27.86 20.92 11.05
CA THR A 174 26.58 21.56 10.73
C THR A 174 26.33 22.69 11.70
N GLY A 175 26.19 23.92 11.20
CA GLY A 175 26.01 25.09 12.04
C GLY A 175 26.07 26.42 11.28
N PRO A 176 25.86 27.55 11.98
CA PRO A 176 25.73 28.87 11.37
C PRO A 176 27.08 29.51 11.00
N GLU A 177 28.19 28.98 11.51
CA GLU A 177 29.51 29.65 11.48
C GLU A 177 30.57 28.77 10.76
N PRO A 178 30.55 28.71 9.42
CA PRO A 178 31.43 27.81 8.65
C PRO A 178 32.92 28.20 8.75
N ALA A 179 33.23 29.48 8.97
CA ALA A 179 34.60 29.93 9.23
C ALA A 179 35.15 29.37 10.56
N ALA A 180 34.31 29.31 11.60
CA ALA A 180 34.70 28.69 12.87
C ALA A 180 34.91 27.18 12.70
N ALA A 181 34.03 26.50 11.97
CA ALA A 181 34.19 25.08 11.64
C ALA A 181 35.54 24.80 10.93
N LYS A 182 35.93 25.65 9.96
CA LYS A 182 37.22 25.54 9.29
C LYS A 182 38.40 25.70 10.26
N VAL A 183 38.34 26.69 11.16
CA VAL A 183 39.39 26.91 12.18
C VAL A 183 39.47 25.75 13.17
N MET A 184 38.33 25.13 13.50
CA MET A 184 38.27 23.93 14.35
C MET A 184 38.75 22.64 13.66
N GLY A 185 39.13 22.70 12.38
CA GLY A 185 39.74 21.58 11.66
C GLY A 185 38.76 20.61 10.99
N PHE A 186 37.46 20.89 10.99
CA PHE A 186 36.48 20.10 10.24
C PHE A 186 36.78 20.14 8.74
N PHE A 187 36.51 19.05 8.01
CA PHE A 187 36.84 19.01 6.58
C PHE A 187 35.88 19.82 5.71
N GLY A 188 34.71 20.19 6.25
CA GLY A 188 33.68 20.96 5.57
C GLY A 188 32.66 21.52 6.57
N ALA A 189 31.76 22.38 6.09
CA ALA A 189 30.66 22.93 6.88
C ALA A 189 29.33 22.87 6.13
N LYS A 190 28.23 22.59 6.83
CA LYS A 190 26.86 22.63 6.31
C LYS A 190 26.09 23.75 7.02
N VAL A 191 25.59 24.73 6.24
CA VAL A 191 24.88 25.89 6.78
C VAL A 191 23.37 25.76 6.58
N PRO A 192 22.54 26.14 7.57
CA PRO A 192 21.09 26.07 7.43
C PRO A 192 20.56 27.21 6.55
N LEU A 193 19.78 26.88 5.54
CA LEU A 193 19.23 27.84 4.59
C LEU A 193 18.15 28.71 5.25
N PRO A 194 18.18 30.05 5.12
CA PRO A 194 17.28 30.92 5.88
C PRO A 194 15.90 31.18 5.25
N TYR A 195 15.74 31.08 3.93
CA TYR A 195 14.47 31.45 3.25
C TYR A 195 13.89 30.28 2.44
N GLY A 196 12.56 30.21 2.40
CA GLY A 196 11.81 29.14 1.73
C GLY A 196 10.99 29.60 0.53
N PRO A 197 10.28 28.68 -0.15
CA PRO A 197 9.51 28.98 -1.37
C PRO A 197 8.39 30.00 -1.15
N GLY A 198 7.78 30.03 0.05
CA GLY A 198 6.75 31.02 0.41
C GLY A 198 7.22 32.47 0.48
N GLU A 199 8.54 32.71 0.41
CA GLU A 199 9.13 34.06 0.38
C GLU A 199 9.49 34.51 -1.06
N GLY A 200 9.19 33.69 -2.06
CA GLY A 200 9.28 34.00 -3.48
C GLY A 200 10.68 34.42 -3.94
N VAL A 201 10.70 35.22 -5.00
CA VAL A 201 11.94 35.69 -5.67
C VAL A 201 12.85 36.49 -4.72
N GLU A 202 12.27 37.28 -3.81
CA GLU A 202 13.04 38.05 -2.84
C GLU A 202 13.71 37.14 -1.79
N GLY A 203 13.02 36.07 -1.35
CA GLY A 203 13.63 35.03 -0.52
C GLY A 203 14.78 34.33 -1.23
N LEU A 204 14.61 34.01 -2.53
CA LEU A 204 15.66 33.39 -3.34
C LEU A 204 16.90 34.28 -3.45
N LYS A 205 16.75 35.58 -3.76
CA LYS A 205 17.89 36.52 -3.82
C LYS A 205 18.65 36.57 -2.49
N LYS A 206 17.92 36.62 -1.37
CA LYS A 206 18.53 36.62 -0.03
C LYS A 206 19.24 35.31 0.30
N ASN A 207 18.74 34.17 -0.17
CA ASN A 207 19.46 32.89 -0.08
C ASN A 207 20.76 32.91 -0.87
N VAL A 208 20.76 33.48 -2.09
CA VAL A 208 21.99 33.64 -2.90
C VAL A 208 23.00 34.51 -2.14
N GLU A 209 22.59 35.69 -1.66
CA GLU A 209 23.46 36.60 -0.88
C GLU A 209 24.02 35.92 0.39
N PHE A 210 23.17 35.19 1.11
CA PHE A 210 23.55 34.43 2.31
C PHE A 210 24.64 33.40 2.00
N LEU A 211 24.45 32.59 0.96
CA LEU A 211 25.39 31.56 0.56
C LEU A 211 26.69 32.16 -0.01
N THR A 212 26.62 33.26 -0.76
CA THR A 212 27.79 33.99 -1.25
C THR A 212 28.66 34.46 -0.09
N LYS A 213 28.06 35.09 0.94
CA LYS A 213 28.79 35.55 2.13
C LYS A 213 29.48 34.40 2.86
N HIS A 214 28.80 33.26 3.02
CA HIS A 214 29.41 32.10 3.66
C HIS A 214 30.54 31.51 2.83
N ARG A 215 30.39 31.41 1.50
CA ARG A 215 31.46 31.01 0.59
C ARG A 215 32.69 31.93 0.71
N GLU A 216 32.50 33.25 0.72
CA GLU A 216 33.59 34.23 0.91
C GLU A 216 34.31 34.02 2.25
N SER A 217 33.58 33.71 3.33
CA SER A 217 34.16 33.54 4.67
C SER A 217 35.09 32.33 4.80
N VAL A 218 34.94 31.31 3.95
CA VAL A 218 35.75 30.07 4.01
C VAL A 218 36.69 29.90 2.83
N GLY A 219 36.54 30.72 1.78
CA GLY A 219 37.29 30.63 0.54
C GLY A 219 36.75 29.59 -0.44
N PRO A 220 37.37 29.47 -1.63
CA PRO A 220 36.82 28.68 -2.73
C PRO A 220 36.91 27.17 -2.53
N ASP A 221 37.92 26.69 -1.78
CA ASP A 221 38.27 25.27 -1.73
C ASP A 221 37.68 24.52 -0.54
N PHE A 222 37.20 25.23 0.48
CA PHE A 222 36.61 24.58 1.65
C PHE A 222 35.23 24.01 1.31
N PRO A 223 34.96 22.71 1.48
CA PRO A 223 33.63 22.14 1.24
C PRO A 223 32.55 22.85 2.05
N LEU A 224 31.57 23.40 1.34
CA LEU A 224 30.40 24.08 1.92
C LEU A 224 29.15 23.38 1.40
N MET A 225 28.24 23.05 2.32
CA MET A 225 27.01 22.32 2.07
C MET A 225 25.82 23.12 2.59
N VAL A 226 24.61 22.77 2.17
CA VAL A 226 23.38 23.48 2.55
C VAL A 226 22.39 22.50 3.17
N ASP A 227 21.87 22.86 4.34
CA ASP A 227 20.77 22.16 5.01
C ASP A 227 19.46 22.94 4.77
N CYS A 228 18.45 22.27 4.23
CA CYS A 228 17.17 22.86 3.88
C CYS A 228 16.01 22.45 4.81
N TYR A 229 16.22 21.51 5.73
CA TYR A 229 15.24 21.07 6.73
C TYR A 229 13.80 20.90 6.18
N MET A 230 13.63 20.08 5.13
CA MET A 230 12.34 19.73 4.50
C MET A 230 11.54 20.91 3.93
N SER A 231 12.16 22.08 3.71
CA SER A 231 11.42 23.33 3.54
C SER A 231 11.16 23.77 2.10
N LEU A 232 11.83 23.18 1.12
CA LEU A 232 11.74 23.59 -0.28
C LEU A 232 10.81 22.67 -1.07
N ASN A 233 10.61 23.01 -2.34
CA ASN A 233 9.90 22.20 -3.32
C ASN A 233 10.74 22.08 -4.59
N VAL A 234 10.39 21.14 -5.48
CA VAL A 234 11.17 20.85 -6.69
C VAL A 234 11.49 22.11 -7.52
N PRO A 235 10.52 22.99 -7.88
CA PRO A 235 10.82 24.19 -8.65
C PRO A 235 11.81 25.13 -7.95
N TYR A 236 11.57 25.42 -6.66
CA TYR A 236 12.43 26.36 -5.92
C TYR A 236 13.84 25.80 -5.74
N THR A 237 13.98 24.50 -5.45
CA THR A 237 15.28 23.84 -5.36
C THR A 237 16.03 23.94 -6.68
N ILE A 238 15.37 23.70 -7.81
CA ILE A 238 16.00 23.84 -9.13
C ILE A 238 16.51 25.27 -9.35
N GLU A 239 15.70 26.28 -9.03
CA GLU A 239 16.05 27.68 -9.22
C GLU A 239 17.20 28.14 -8.31
N VAL A 240 17.16 27.81 -7.00
CA VAL A 240 18.19 28.25 -6.06
C VAL A 240 19.53 27.56 -6.30
N VAL A 241 19.52 26.27 -6.65
CA VAL A 241 20.75 25.53 -7.03
C VAL A 241 21.36 26.14 -8.28
N LYS A 242 20.55 26.47 -9.30
CA LYS A 242 21.01 27.13 -10.51
C LYS A 242 21.63 28.50 -10.22
N ALA A 243 20.95 29.30 -9.39
CA ALA A 243 21.41 30.64 -9.03
C ALA A 243 22.74 30.63 -8.25
N THR A 244 23.06 29.52 -7.58
CA THR A 244 24.23 29.37 -6.72
C THR A 244 25.29 28.42 -7.26
N GLU A 245 25.17 27.94 -8.51
CA GLU A 245 26.12 26.97 -9.10
C GLU A 245 27.57 27.49 -9.07
N HIS A 246 27.74 28.81 -9.25
CA HIS A 246 29.03 29.50 -9.19
C HIS A 246 29.70 29.49 -7.80
N LEU A 247 28.97 29.13 -6.74
CA LEU A 247 29.48 29.07 -5.36
C LEU A 247 30.13 27.71 -5.04
N ASN A 248 30.15 26.75 -5.96
CA ASN A 248 30.79 25.44 -5.79
C ASN A 248 30.37 24.74 -4.47
N LEU A 249 29.06 24.67 -4.23
CA LEU A 249 28.51 23.97 -3.07
C LEU A 249 28.66 22.45 -3.26
N ASN A 250 29.02 21.73 -2.20
CA ASN A 250 29.35 20.31 -2.27
C ASN A 250 28.12 19.41 -2.28
N TRP A 251 27.07 19.73 -1.51
CA TRP A 251 25.75 19.10 -1.64
C TRP A 251 24.63 19.97 -1.04
N TRP A 252 23.40 19.61 -1.40
CA TRP A 252 22.16 20.11 -0.81
C TRP A 252 21.43 18.99 -0.08
N GLU A 253 21.13 19.23 1.20
CA GLU A 253 20.52 18.26 2.09
C GLU A 253 19.05 18.58 2.34
N GLU A 254 18.23 17.52 2.34
CA GLU A 254 16.82 17.50 2.74
C GLU A 254 16.02 18.69 2.20
N CYS A 255 16.20 18.94 0.89
CA CYS A 255 15.53 20.02 0.19
C CYS A 255 14.02 19.89 0.22
N LEU A 256 13.52 18.67 0.05
CA LEU A 256 12.10 18.40 -0.16
C LEU A 256 11.47 17.81 1.11
N SER A 257 10.14 17.76 1.13
CA SER A 257 9.41 16.97 2.13
C SER A 257 9.93 15.52 2.14
N PRO A 258 10.04 14.85 3.30
CA PRO A 258 10.45 13.44 3.35
C PRO A 258 9.51 12.50 2.58
N ASP A 259 8.27 12.93 2.36
CA ASP A 259 7.30 12.18 1.56
C ASP A 259 7.44 12.42 0.04
N ASP A 260 8.22 13.43 -0.38
CA ASP A 260 8.53 13.73 -1.79
C ASP A 260 9.84 13.07 -2.24
N SER A 261 9.90 11.75 -2.09
CA SER A 261 11.04 10.94 -2.54
C SER A 261 11.23 10.97 -4.07
N ASP A 262 10.13 11.07 -4.83
CA ASP A 262 10.15 11.09 -6.30
C ASP A 262 10.63 12.46 -6.84
N GLY A 263 10.43 13.56 -6.10
CA GLY A 263 10.97 14.88 -6.44
C GLY A 263 12.50 14.92 -6.52
N PHE A 264 13.20 14.04 -5.80
CA PHE A 264 14.66 13.92 -5.92
C PHE A 264 15.11 13.48 -7.33
N GLU A 265 14.29 12.70 -8.04
CA GLU A 265 14.56 12.37 -9.46
C GLU A 265 14.53 13.65 -10.33
N GLN A 266 13.55 14.51 -10.10
CA GLN A 266 13.37 15.74 -10.87
C GLN A 266 14.53 16.73 -10.65
N ILE A 267 14.94 16.95 -9.38
CA ILE A 267 16.06 17.86 -9.09
C ILE A 267 17.40 17.26 -9.56
N LYS A 268 17.59 15.94 -9.46
CA LYS A 268 18.79 15.28 -9.98
C LYS A 268 18.86 15.35 -11.50
N ARG A 269 17.74 15.20 -12.19
CA ARG A 269 17.64 15.39 -13.65
C ARG A 269 17.98 16.82 -14.07
N ALA A 270 17.51 17.82 -13.31
CA ALA A 270 17.81 19.22 -13.57
C ALA A 270 19.28 19.58 -13.27
N HIS A 271 19.87 18.95 -12.24
CA HIS A 271 21.22 19.22 -11.74
C HIS A 271 22.05 17.93 -11.61
N PRO A 272 22.41 17.26 -12.72
CA PRO A 272 22.97 15.91 -12.69
C PRO A 272 24.35 15.81 -12.00
N ARG A 273 25.07 16.94 -11.93
CA ARG A 273 26.39 17.02 -11.28
C ARG A 273 26.32 17.48 -9.82
N MET A 274 25.18 18.04 -9.40
CA MET A 274 25.01 18.46 -8.01
C MET A 274 24.72 17.23 -7.15
N LYS A 275 25.26 17.21 -5.94
CA LYS A 275 24.97 16.16 -4.98
C LYS A 275 23.74 16.53 -4.16
N PHE A 276 22.84 15.57 -4.01
CA PHE A 276 21.66 15.68 -3.15
C PHE A 276 21.68 14.59 -2.09
N THR A 277 21.30 14.96 -0.87
CA THR A 277 21.32 14.07 0.29
C THR A 277 20.03 14.22 1.09
N THR A 278 19.58 13.16 1.76
CA THR A 278 18.40 13.16 2.64
C THR A 278 18.35 11.87 3.45
N GLY A 279 17.38 11.76 4.34
CA GLY A 279 17.06 10.53 5.07
C GLY A 279 16.96 10.71 6.58
N GLU A 280 17.24 11.90 7.13
CA GLU A 280 17.17 12.09 8.57
C GLU A 280 15.74 11.86 9.08
N HIS A 281 14.73 12.41 8.40
CA HIS A 281 13.32 12.23 8.72
C HIS A 281 12.65 11.04 7.98
N GLU A 282 13.43 10.09 7.46
CA GLU A 282 12.91 8.84 6.91
C GLU A 282 13.21 7.65 7.85
N TYR A 283 12.33 6.66 7.85
CA TYR A 283 12.30 5.61 8.87
C TYR A 283 12.33 4.21 8.26
N SER A 284 12.99 3.30 8.98
CA SER A 284 13.15 1.88 8.67
C SER A 284 13.79 1.57 7.31
N ARG A 285 14.20 0.31 7.09
CA ARG A 285 14.70 -0.15 5.78
C ARG A 285 13.70 0.07 4.65
N TYR A 286 12.44 0.28 4.98
CA TYR A 286 11.37 0.36 4.02
C TYR A 286 11.22 1.73 3.36
N GLY A 287 11.35 2.79 4.13
CA GLY A 287 11.47 4.14 3.59
C GLY A 287 12.77 4.28 2.80
N PHE A 288 13.88 3.81 3.37
CA PHE A 288 15.18 3.84 2.70
C PHE A 288 15.26 3.01 1.42
N ARG A 289 14.49 1.93 1.29
CA ARG A 289 14.39 1.18 0.03
C ARG A 289 13.97 2.08 -1.12
N LYS A 290 12.96 2.94 -0.92
CA LYS A 290 12.47 3.88 -1.95
C LYS A 290 13.56 4.91 -2.33
N LEU A 291 14.29 5.42 -1.34
CA LEU A 291 15.41 6.35 -1.56
C LEU A 291 16.59 5.70 -2.32
N ILE A 292 16.80 4.39 -2.16
CA ILE A 292 17.88 3.64 -2.81
C ILE A 292 17.52 3.25 -4.25
N GLU A 293 16.30 2.76 -4.49
CA GLU A 293 15.86 2.15 -5.78
C GLU A 293 16.09 3.08 -6.99
N GLY A 294 15.88 4.39 -6.83
CA GLY A 294 16.05 5.38 -7.90
C GLY A 294 17.48 5.86 -8.13
N ARG A 295 18.42 5.60 -7.21
CA ARG A 295 19.81 6.13 -7.22
C ARG A 295 19.90 7.64 -7.50
N ASN A 296 18.90 8.40 -7.04
CA ASN A 296 18.82 9.85 -7.24
C ASN A 296 19.55 10.66 -6.15
N LEU A 297 19.97 9.99 -5.08
CA LEU A 297 20.67 10.56 -3.94
C LEU A 297 22.13 10.10 -3.94
N ASP A 298 23.02 11.02 -3.57
CA ASP A 298 24.46 10.77 -3.56
C ASP A 298 24.96 10.29 -2.20
N ILE A 299 24.23 10.61 -1.12
CA ILE A 299 24.49 10.15 0.25
C ILE A 299 23.16 10.01 0.99
N LEU A 300 22.98 8.91 1.72
CA LEU A 300 21.84 8.68 2.60
C LEU A 300 22.21 9.04 4.04
N GLN A 301 21.31 9.74 4.75
CA GLN A 301 21.60 10.29 6.07
C GLN A 301 20.56 9.90 7.15
N PRO A 302 20.36 8.60 7.44
CA PRO A 302 19.49 8.18 8.54
C PRO A 302 19.96 8.74 9.89
N ASP A 303 19.05 9.21 10.74
CA ASP A 303 19.37 9.44 12.15
C ASP A 303 19.19 8.14 12.94
N VAL A 304 20.25 7.66 13.59
CA VAL A 304 20.21 6.35 14.28
C VAL A 304 19.28 6.36 15.49
N MET A 305 18.99 7.53 16.08
CA MET A 305 18.01 7.65 17.17
C MET A 305 16.57 7.68 16.65
N TRP A 306 16.35 7.78 15.34
CA TRP A 306 15.01 7.89 14.75
C TRP A 306 14.65 6.71 13.85
N VAL A 307 15.61 6.17 13.09
CA VAL A 307 15.37 5.24 11.96
C VAL A 307 14.95 3.82 12.34
N GLY A 308 15.15 3.42 13.60
CA GLY A 308 14.94 2.06 14.12
C GLY A 308 16.12 1.54 14.94
N GLY A 309 17.11 2.38 15.24
CA GLY A 309 18.30 2.00 16.00
C GLY A 309 19.40 1.39 15.15
N MET A 310 20.41 0.87 15.83
CA MET A 310 21.59 0.28 15.19
C MET A 310 21.22 -0.97 14.37
N THR A 311 20.30 -1.80 14.88
CA THR A 311 19.84 -3.02 14.19
C THR A 311 19.26 -2.71 12.81
N GLU A 312 18.45 -1.66 12.70
CA GLU A 312 17.82 -1.28 11.44
C GLU A 312 18.77 -0.51 10.52
N LEU A 313 19.61 0.36 11.10
CA LEU A 313 20.63 1.10 10.36
C LEU A 313 21.62 0.19 9.62
N VAL A 314 22.06 -0.92 10.23
CA VAL A 314 22.94 -1.89 9.57
C VAL A 314 22.28 -2.53 8.35
N LYS A 315 20.96 -2.80 8.40
CA LYS A 315 20.22 -3.33 7.24
C LYS A 315 20.15 -2.30 6.12
N ILE A 316 19.92 -1.03 6.46
CA ILE A 316 19.92 0.09 5.50
C ILE A 316 21.30 0.23 4.84
N ALA A 317 22.36 0.18 5.64
CA ALA A 317 23.74 0.23 5.16
C ALA A 317 24.04 -0.88 4.14
N ALA A 318 23.62 -2.11 4.44
CA ALA A 318 23.80 -3.26 3.56
C ALA A 318 23.02 -3.12 2.25
N MET A 319 21.78 -2.61 2.29
CA MET A 319 21.02 -2.34 1.08
C MET A 319 21.67 -1.25 0.23
N ALA A 320 22.09 -0.14 0.83
CA ALA A 320 22.72 0.97 0.13
C ALA A 320 24.09 0.57 -0.48
N ALA A 321 24.85 -0.27 0.23
CA ALA A 321 26.12 -0.80 -0.25
C ALA A 321 25.98 -1.59 -1.56
N ALA A 322 24.89 -2.32 -1.76
CA ALA A 322 24.62 -3.03 -3.02
C ALA A 322 24.45 -2.09 -4.24
N TYR A 323 24.23 -0.79 -3.99
CA TYR A 323 24.09 0.26 -4.99
C TYR A 323 25.24 1.28 -4.93
N ASP A 324 26.34 0.99 -4.23
CA ASP A 324 27.47 1.91 -4.05
C ASP A 324 27.07 3.29 -3.48
N ILE A 325 25.96 3.37 -2.75
CA ILE A 325 25.48 4.61 -2.13
C ILE A 325 26.07 4.72 -0.72
N PRO A 326 26.82 5.79 -0.42
CA PRO A 326 27.30 6.05 0.93
C PRO A 326 26.18 6.29 1.93
N VAL A 327 26.35 5.78 3.15
CA VAL A 327 25.46 6.07 4.29
C VAL A 327 26.25 6.84 5.33
N VAL A 328 25.85 8.08 5.60
CA VAL A 328 26.48 8.97 6.59
C VAL A 328 25.38 9.43 7.55
N PRO A 329 25.23 8.79 8.72
CA PRO A 329 24.13 9.11 9.62
C PRO A 329 24.07 10.58 10.01
N HIS A 330 22.84 11.10 10.12
CA HIS A 330 22.60 12.43 10.66
C HIS A 330 22.95 12.44 12.15
N ALA A 331 23.83 13.37 12.56
CA ALA A 331 24.24 13.60 13.94
C ALA A 331 24.37 12.33 14.83
N SER A 332 23.58 12.24 15.91
CA SER A 332 23.49 11.19 16.94
C SER A 332 24.76 10.79 17.70
N GLY A 333 25.83 11.59 17.57
CA GLY A 333 27.03 11.46 18.41
C GLY A 333 27.64 10.05 18.39
N PRO A 334 28.10 9.54 19.54
CA PRO A 334 28.77 8.23 19.67
C PRO A 334 28.02 7.05 19.05
N TYR A 335 26.68 7.08 19.01
CA TYR A 335 25.89 6.03 18.36
C TYR A 335 26.25 5.90 16.88
N SER A 336 26.23 7.02 16.15
CA SER A 336 26.62 7.08 14.75
C SER A 336 28.11 6.81 14.56
N TYR A 337 28.97 7.19 15.52
CA TYR A 337 30.42 7.02 15.37
C TYR A 337 30.80 5.54 15.33
N HIS A 338 30.21 4.72 16.23
CA HIS A 338 30.41 3.28 16.26
C HIS A 338 29.91 2.61 14.97
N PHE A 339 28.79 3.07 14.41
CA PHE A 339 28.32 2.62 13.11
C PHE A 339 29.31 2.98 12.01
N VAL A 340 29.61 4.28 11.83
CA VAL A 340 30.42 4.75 10.70
C VAL A 340 31.75 4.04 10.64
N VAL A 341 32.50 3.96 11.75
CA VAL A 341 33.83 3.30 11.77
C VAL A 341 33.77 1.83 11.39
N SER A 342 32.62 1.17 11.57
CA SER A 342 32.43 -0.24 11.23
C SER A 342 32.03 -0.50 9.77
N GLN A 343 31.57 0.51 9.04
CA GLN A 343 31.03 0.34 7.69
C GLN A 343 31.98 0.89 6.61
N ALA A 344 32.20 0.11 5.55
CA ALA A 344 33.06 0.51 4.43
C ALA A 344 32.43 1.60 3.56
N ASN A 345 31.09 1.60 3.40
CA ASN A 345 30.34 2.62 2.66
C ASN A 345 29.95 3.84 3.51
N SER A 346 30.60 4.04 4.67
CA SER A 346 30.39 5.21 5.54
C SER A 346 31.71 5.95 5.74
N PRO A 347 32.07 6.89 4.84
CA PRO A 347 33.43 7.45 4.78
C PRO A 347 33.76 8.49 5.86
N PHE A 348 32.76 9.18 6.38
CA PHE A 348 32.90 10.27 7.36
C PHE A 348 31.61 10.40 8.18
N GLN A 349 31.58 11.34 9.13
CA GLN A 349 30.43 11.57 9.99
C GLN A 349 30.08 13.06 10.09
N GLU A 350 28.81 13.35 10.30
CA GLU A 350 28.34 14.68 10.68
C GLU A 350 28.58 14.98 12.16
N TYR A 351 28.98 16.22 12.43
CA TYR A 351 28.94 16.78 13.77
C TYR A 351 28.01 18.01 13.80
N LEU A 352 26.94 17.95 14.59
CA LEU A 352 26.03 19.08 14.80
C LEU A 352 26.63 20.04 15.84
N ALA A 353 26.82 21.31 15.47
CA ALA A 353 27.40 22.31 16.37
C ALA A 353 26.46 22.58 17.56
N ASN A 354 26.75 21.96 18.70
CA ASN A 354 25.91 22.07 19.88
C ASN A 354 26.21 23.31 20.76
N SER A 355 27.19 24.15 20.38
CA SER A 355 27.38 25.43 21.06
C SER A 355 26.33 26.44 20.58
N PRO A 356 25.77 27.29 21.47
CA PRO A 356 24.71 28.24 21.09
C PRO A 356 25.08 29.17 19.93
N ASP A 357 26.35 29.54 19.83
CA ASP A 357 26.91 30.40 18.77
C ASP A 357 27.45 29.63 17.55
N GLY A 358 27.52 28.30 17.61
CA GLY A 358 28.10 27.45 16.58
C GLY A 358 29.62 27.52 16.44
N LYS A 359 30.35 28.12 17.41
CA LYS A 359 31.81 28.39 17.32
C LYS A 359 32.69 27.45 18.12
N SER A 360 32.12 26.50 18.86
CA SER A 360 32.88 25.54 19.66
C SER A 360 32.28 24.13 19.62
N VAL A 361 33.12 23.14 19.90
CA VAL A 361 32.74 21.73 19.99
C VAL A 361 32.25 21.46 21.42
N MET A 362 31.01 21.01 21.57
CA MET A 362 30.39 20.63 22.85
C MET A 362 29.74 19.24 22.74
N PRO A 363 29.67 18.45 23.82
CA PRO A 363 28.98 17.15 23.78
C PRO A 363 27.59 17.26 23.16
N VAL A 364 27.24 16.33 22.27
CA VAL A 364 25.96 16.28 21.54
C VAL A 364 24.81 16.07 22.52
N PHE A 365 25.00 15.24 23.55
CA PHE A 365 24.00 14.97 24.58
C PHE A 365 24.13 15.90 25.80
N GLY A 366 24.89 16.99 25.66
CA GLY A 366 25.12 17.98 26.70
C GLY A 366 25.81 17.39 27.93
N ASN A 367 25.20 17.56 29.10
CA ASN A 367 25.77 17.08 30.37
C ASN A 367 25.31 15.66 30.77
N LEU A 368 24.61 14.93 29.89
CA LEU A 368 24.05 13.62 30.21
C LEU A 368 25.14 12.57 30.48
N PHE A 369 26.26 12.64 29.77
CA PHE A 369 27.38 11.71 29.89
C PHE A 369 28.66 12.42 30.35
N LEU A 370 29.48 11.75 31.15
CA LEU A 370 30.74 12.30 31.67
C LEU A 370 31.86 12.30 30.63
N ASN A 371 31.80 11.37 29.68
CA ASN A 371 32.91 11.00 28.82
C ASN A 371 32.49 10.87 27.35
N GLU A 372 31.53 11.69 26.90
CA GLU A 372 31.10 11.68 25.49
C GLU A 372 32.30 12.04 24.58
N PRO A 373 32.69 11.16 23.63
CA PRO A 373 33.78 11.47 22.73
C PRO A 373 33.39 12.60 21.78
N ILE A 374 34.22 13.65 21.73
CA ILE A 374 34.01 14.82 20.87
C ILE A 374 35.19 15.02 19.91
N PRO A 375 34.96 15.45 18.66
CA PRO A 375 36.03 15.63 17.70
C PRO A 375 37.02 16.72 18.16
N THR A 376 38.31 16.45 17.99
CA THR A 376 39.38 17.42 18.22
C THR A 376 40.08 17.66 16.90
N GLN A 377 40.21 18.93 16.49
CA GLN A 377 40.75 19.28 15.16
C GLN A 377 39.95 18.63 14.00
N GLY A 378 38.62 18.50 14.16
CA GLY A 378 37.72 17.93 13.15
C GLY A 378 37.80 16.42 12.97
N TYR A 379 38.48 15.68 13.85
CA TYR A 379 38.54 14.22 13.79
C TYR A 379 38.53 13.53 15.16
N LEU A 380 38.33 12.21 15.16
CA LEU A 380 38.53 11.30 16.29
C LEU A 380 39.43 10.13 15.88
N ASP A 381 40.35 9.74 16.77
CA ASP A 381 41.01 8.44 16.68
C ASP A 381 40.02 7.34 17.07
N VAL A 382 39.90 6.27 16.27
CA VAL A 382 38.93 5.20 16.52
C VAL A 382 39.14 4.50 17.86
N LYS A 383 40.38 4.45 18.37
CA LYS A 383 40.70 3.93 19.72
C LYS A 383 39.93 4.62 20.86
N THR A 384 39.44 5.84 20.63
CA THR A 384 38.61 6.58 21.59
C THR A 384 37.27 5.87 21.84
N LEU A 385 36.86 4.98 20.92
CA LEU A 385 35.61 4.22 20.97
C LEU A 385 35.79 2.80 21.52
N ASP A 386 36.96 2.46 22.10
CA ASP A 386 37.29 1.08 22.52
C ASP A 386 36.61 0.63 23.82
N LEU A 387 35.94 1.54 24.53
CA LEU A 387 35.22 1.21 25.76
C LEU A 387 33.97 0.34 25.47
N PRO A 388 33.61 -0.60 26.36
CA PRO A 388 32.47 -1.48 26.17
C PRO A 388 31.15 -0.75 25.91
N GLY A 389 30.30 -1.34 25.07
CA GLY A 389 29.05 -0.70 24.63
C GLY A 389 29.33 0.49 23.71
N PHE A 390 28.63 1.60 23.93
CA PHE A 390 28.98 2.88 23.29
C PHE A 390 30.05 3.68 24.06
N GLY A 391 30.59 3.10 25.14
CA GLY A 391 31.61 3.74 25.96
C GLY A 391 31.10 4.90 26.81
N LEU A 392 29.78 5.10 26.92
CA LEU A 392 29.17 6.22 27.61
C LEU A 392 28.89 5.91 29.08
N GLU A 393 29.35 6.80 29.95
CA GLU A 393 29.12 6.79 31.39
C GLU A 393 28.14 7.90 31.76
N LEU A 394 27.01 7.51 32.35
CA LEU A 394 26.00 8.43 32.84
C LEU A 394 26.57 9.38 33.88
N ASN A 395 26.27 10.67 33.73
CA ASN A 395 26.57 11.64 34.76
C ASN A 395 25.58 11.48 35.93
N PRO A 396 26.04 11.15 37.15
CA PRO A 396 25.15 10.99 38.31
C PRO A 396 24.47 12.30 38.72
N ASN A 397 24.97 13.44 38.24
CA ASN A 397 24.36 14.75 38.44
C ASN A 397 23.45 15.18 37.27
N ALA A 398 23.31 14.36 36.22
CA ALA A 398 22.28 14.59 35.21
C ALA A 398 20.92 14.48 35.90
N GLY A 399 20.08 15.51 35.74
CA GLY A 399 18.75 15.51 36.34
C GLY A 399 17.84 14.52 35.63
N LEU A 400 17.91 13.24 35.97
CA LEU A 400 17.05 12.21 35.40
C LEU A 400 15.84 12.01 36.30
N ILE A 401 14.65 12.26 35.75
CA ILE A 401 13.39 12.07 36.47
C ILE A 401 12.77 10.76 36.00
N ASP A 402 12.61 9.83 36.94
CA ASP A 402 11.96 8.55 36.71
C ASP A 402 10.54 8.74 36.17
N ALA A 403 10.29 8.27 34.94
CA ALA A 403 9.02 8.48 34.25
C ALA A 403 7.84 7.81 34.96
N ALA A 404 8.08 6.75 35.73
CA ALA A 404 7.05 6.08 36.52
C ALA A 404 6.42 7.01 37.59
N ARG A 405 7.08 8.12 37.92
CA ARG A 405 6.58 9.12 38.89
C ARG A 405 5.76 10.24 38.25
N ILE A 406 5.72 10.33 36.91
CA ILE A 406 5.15 11.47 36.19
C ILE A 406 3.94 11.07 35.33
N LEU A 407 3.94 9.86 34.75
CA LEU A 407 2.86 9.42 33.87
C LEU A 407 1.53 9.27 34.65
N ASN A 408 0.47 9.97 34.23
CA ASN A 408 -0.88 9.93 34.83
C ASN A 408 -1.98 9.88 33.74
N PRO A 409 -2.89 8.87 33.69
CA PRO A 409 -2.95 7.73 34.61
C PRO A 409 -1.64 6.96 34.60
N ALA A 410 -1.25 6.49 35.78
CA ALA A 410 -0.08 5.63 35.89
C ALA A 410 -0.22 4.47 34.89
N PRO A 411 0.86 4.09 34.19
CA PRO A 411 0.88 2.95 33.27
C PRO A 411 0.11 1.76 33.88
N VAL A 412 -0.95 1.31 33.21
CA VAL A 412 -1.84 0.28 33.74
C VAL A 412 -1.26 -1.05 33.29
N LYS A 413 -0.95 -1.94 34.24
CA LYS A 413 -0.44 -3.29 33.91
C LYS A 413 -1.26 -3.88 32.76
N SER A 414 -0.54 -4.26 31.70
CA SER A 414 -1.10 -4.90 30.52
C SER A 414 -2.16 -5.92 30.89
N LEU A 415 -3.29 -5.91 30.16
CA LEU A 415 -4.31 -6.95 30.28
C LEU A 415 -3.63 -8.31 30.22
N LYS A 416 -3.71 -9.06 31.31
CA LYS A 416 -3.24 -10.45 31.31
C LYS A 416 -4.09 -11.21 30.29
N PRO A 417 -3.50 -12.11 29.49
CA PRO A 417 -4.26 -13.11 28.77
C PRO A 417 -5.24 -13.78 29.74
N ILE A 418 -6.43 -14.14 29.27
CA ILE A 418 -7.40 -14.90 30.05
C ILE A 418 -6.66 -16.16 30.54
N GLU A 419 -6.36 -16.21 31.84
CA GLU A 419 -5.85 -17.42 32.48
C GLU A 419 -6.96 -18.47 32.36
N ASP A 420 -6.66 -19.59 31.69
CA ASP A 420 -7.57 -20.73 31.57
C ASP A 420 -8.00 -21.18 32.97
N LYS A 421 -9.19 -20.77 33.40
CA LYS A 421 -9.84 -21.34 34.56
C LYS A 421 -10.30 -22.73 34.16
N GLN A 422 -9.68 -23.75 34.75
CA GLN A 422 -10.19 -25.11 34.71
C GLN A 422 -11.66 -25.13 35.20
N PRO A 423 -12.58 -25.83 34.51
CA PRO A 423 -13.97 -25.88 34.93
C PRO A 423 -14.14 -26.87 36.08
N GLU A 424 -14.64 -26.40 37.23
CA GLU A 424 -15.22 -27.25 38.28
C GLU A 424 -16.71 -27.57 37.95
N PRO A 425 -17.25 -28.71 38.47
CA PRO A 425 -18.52 -29.26 38.00
C PRO A 425 -19.73 -28.54 38.62
N ALA A 426 -20.79 -28.45 37.82
CA ALA A 426 -22.04 -27.78 38.13
C ALA A 426 -22.75 -28.31 39.39
N ALA A 427 -23.27 -27.38 40.21
CA ALA A 427 -24.28 -27.66 41.22
C ALA A 427 -25.46 -26.68 41.07
N GLU A 428 -26.67 -27.24 41.09
CA GLU A 428 -27.97 -26.57 41.04
C GLU A 428 -28.29 -25.80 42.33
N ALA A 429 -28.98 -24.65 42.23
CA ALA A 429 -30.24 -24.35 42.95
C ALA A 429 -30.56 -22.83 43.04
N ASN A 430 -31.78 -22.50 42.58
CA ASN A 430 -32.80 -21.58 43.12
C ASN A 430 -32.42 -20.38 44.02
N GLY A 431 -33.03 -19.22 43.72
CA GLY A 431 -33.46 -18.23 44.73
C GLY A 431 -33.37 -16.75 44.34
N ALA A 432 -34.52 -16.05 44.38
CA ALA A 432 -34.76 -14.64 44.03
C ALA A 432 -34.15 -13.61 45.01
N TYR A 433 -33.71 -12.39 44.62
CA TYR A 433 -34.40 -11.08 44.43
C TYR A 433 -33.27 -9.98 44.54
N PRO A 434 -33.47 -8.64 44.41
CA PRO A 434 -34.38 -7.78 43.62
C PRO A 434 -33.63 -6.68 42.82
N ALA A 435 -34.40 -5.82 42.14
CA ALA A 435 -33.97 -4.70 41.31
C ALA A 435 -33.25 -3.56 42.05
N ILE A 436 -32.21 -3.00 41.41
CA ILE A 436 -31.69 -1.64 41.65
C ILE A 436 -31.45 -0.99 40.28
N GLN A 437 -32.20 0.08 39.98
CA GLN A 437 -32.00 0.98 38.86
C GLN A 437 -30.85 1.95 39.17
N SER A 438 -29.83 2.01 38.32
CA SER A 438 -29.10 3.26 38.04
C SER A 438 -28.40 3.21 36.69
N HIS A 439 -29.00 3.92 35.72
CA HIS A 439 -28.38 4.65 34.60
C HIS A 439 -27.11 4.06 33.97
N TYR A 440 -27.31 3.21 32.97
CA TYR A 440 -26.35 2.97 31.88
C TYR A 440 -27.00 3.43 30.56
N PRO A 441 -26.25 4.01 29.61
CA PRO A 441 -26.78 4.32 28.29
C PRO A 441 -27.16 3.04 27.55
N THR A 442 -28.22 3.12 26.75
CA THR A 442 -28.84 1.99 26.05
C THR A 442 -27.90 1.35 25.02
N MET A 443 -28.10 0.05 24.78
CA MET A 443 -27.33 -0.82 23.88
C MET A 443 -27.26 -0.31 22.42
N GLU A 444 -28.09 0.66 22.05
CA GLU A 444 -28.04 1.38 20.76
C GLU A 444 -26.88 2.39 20.70
N ALA A 445 -26.58 3.12 21.78
CA ALA A 445 -25.47 4.09 21.81
C ALA A 445 -24.08 3.41 21.75
N VAL A 446 -23.99 2.18 22.27
CA VAL A 446 -22.78 1.35 22.18
C VAL A 446 -22.60 0.79 20.76
N LYS A 447 -23.69 0.44 20.07
CA LYS A 447 -23.64 0.00 18.67
C LYS A 447 -23.29 1.14 17.71
N GLU A 448 -23.80 2.34 17.95
CA GLU A 448 -23.50 3.52 17.13
C GLU A 448 -22.03 3.95 17.28
N THR A 449 -21.46 3.84 18.49
CA THR A 449 -20.04 4.12 18.76
C THR A 449 -19.10 3.07 18.14
N ILE A 450 -19.50 1.79 18.14
CA ILE A 450 -18.74 0.70 17.51
C ILE A 450 -18.82 0.79 15.98
N ASN A 451 -19.97 1.16 15.42
CA ASN A 451 -20.11 1.38 13.97
C ASN A 451 -19.27 2.57 13.52
N ASN A 452 -19.31 3.71 14.24
CA ASN A 452 -18.46 4.87 13.93
C ASN A 452 -16.96 4.58 14.01
N ALA A 453 -16.54 3.63 14.86
CA ALA A 453 -15.14 3.18 14.95
C ALA A 453 -14.74 2.21 13.81
N LEU A 454 -15.67 1.39 13.32
CA LEU A 454 -15.47 0.51 12.17
C LEU A 454 -15.44 1.28 10.84
N GLU A 455 -16.14 2.43 10.78
CA GLU A 455 -16.13 3.27 9.60
C GLU A 455 -14.82 4.01 9.36
N ALA A 456 -14.01 4.24 10.40
CA ALA A 456 -12.75 4.97 10.33
C ALA A 456 -11.53 4.12 9.91
N LEU A 457 -11.70 2.82 9.67
CA LEU A 457 -10.59 1.86 9.51
C LEU A 457 -10.38 1.27 8.11
N HIS A 458 -11.05 1.77 7.07
CA HIS A 458 -10.79 1.32 5.70
C HIS A 458 -9.64 2.07 5.02
N ILE A 459 -8.40 1.69 5.33
CA ILE A 459 -7.26 1.79 4.41
C ILE A 459 -6.60 0.42 4.26
N THR A 460 -6.84 -0.17 3.10
CA THR A 460 -6.32 -1.46 2.63
C THR A 460 -4.88 -1.37 2.12
N SER A 461 -3.99 -2.04 2.85
CA SER A 461 -2.85 -2.88 2.41
C SER A 461 -1.84 -2.38 1.34
N ALA A 462 -0.56 -2.33 1.75
CA ALA A 462 0.56 -2.88 0.96
C ALA A 462 1.73 -3.34 1.88
N ASN A 463 2.14 -4.59 1.67
CA ASN A 463 3.05 -5.45 2.44
C ASN A 463 4.41 -4.87 2.88
N GLN A 464 4.81 -5.16 4.13
CA GLN A 464 6.22 -5.36 4.56
C GLN A 464 6.36 -6.26 5.81
N THR A 465 7.05 -7.38 5.60
CA THR A 465 7.42 -8.51 6.47
C THR A 465 8.75 -8.25 7.21
N LEU A 466 8.95 -8.34 8.52
CA LEU A 466 8.27 -9.19 9.47
C LEU A 466 8.88 -10.59 9.46
N PRO A 467 9.94 -10.98 10.20
CA PRO A 467 10.51 -12.30 10.03
C PRO A 467 9.42 -13.29 10.39
N ALA A 468 9.30 -14.29 9.54
CA ALA A 468 8.38 -15.40 9.70
C ALA A 468 8.73 -16.08 11.04
N LYS A 469 7.95 -15.77 12.08
CA LYS A 469 8.05 -16.41 13.40
C LYS A 469 7.44 -17.79 13.25
N GLU A 470 8.21 -18.84 13.50
CA GLU A 470 7.69 -20.20 13.45
C GLU A 470 6.50 -20.31 14.42
N PRO A 471 5.36 -20.88 13.98
CA PRO A 471 4.22 -21.11 14.87
C PRO A 471 4.68 -21.95 16.07
N THR A 472 4.09 -21.71 17.24
CA THR A 472 4.41 -22.54 18.42
C THR A 472 4.06 -24.00 18.14
N GLU A 473 4.69 -24.94 18.85
CA GLU A 473 4.37 -26.37 18.68
C GLU A 473 2.88 -26.65 18.88
N ASP A 474 2.22 -25.95 19.81
CA ASP A 474 0.78 -26.08 20.05
C ASP A 474 -0.05 -25.55 18.88
N GLN A 475 0.28 -24.37 18.34
CA GLN A 475 -0.38 -23.80 17.16
C GLN A 475 -0.23 -24.71 15.93
N LEU A 476 0.97 -25.21 15.70
CA LEU A 476 1.25 -26.15 14.61
C LEU A 476 0.50 -27.47 14.80
N LYS A 477 0.44 -28.00 16.03
CA LYS A 477 -0.28 -29.22 16.36
C LYS A 477 -1.79 -29.07 16.15
N GLU A 478 -2.36 -27.94 16.53
CA GLU A 478 -3.76 -27.62 16.28
C GLU A 478 -4.06 -27.57 14.78
N LEU A 479 -3.27 -26.81 14.01
CA LEU A 479 -3.46 -26.68 12.57
C LEU A 479 -3.26 -28.03 11.84
N ARG A 480 -2.21 -28.79 12.19
CA ARG A 480 -1.99 -30.15 11.67
C ARG A 480 -3.18 -31.05 11.97
N SER A 481 -3.69 -31.05 13.21
CA SER A 481 -4.84 -31.86 13.59
C SER A 481 -6.10 -31.50 12.78
N LYS A 482 -6.32 -30.20 12.49
CA LYS A 482 -7.45 -29.76 11.67
C LYS A 482 -7.36 -30.30 10.24
N TYR A 483 -6.19 -30.18 9.61
CA TYR A 483 -5.97 -30.68 8.25
C TYR A 483 -5.98 -32.21 8.18
N GLU A 484 -5.42 -32.90 9.17
CA GLU A 484 -5.42 -34.36 9.26
C GLU A 484 -6.85 -34.92 9.40
N LYS A 485 -7.68 -34.33 10.26
CA LYS A 485 -9.10 -34.70 10.39
C LYS A 485 -9.88 -34.50 9.09
N ALA A 486 -9.53 -33.48 8.32
CA ALA A 486 -10.08 -33.21 7.00
C ALA A 486 -9.44 -34.08 5.88
N GLY A 487 -8.52 -34.99 6.20
CA GLY A 487 -7.83 -35.81 5.20
C GLY A 487 -6.96 -34.99 4.25
N GLN A 488 -6.34 -33.91 4.73
CA GLN A 488 -5.46 -33.01 3.99
C GLN A 488 -4.06 -32.93 4.65
N ASP A 489 -3.64 -33.97 5.37
CA ASP A 489 -2.36 -34.04 6.10
C ASP A 489 -1.13 -33.91 5.18
N GLN A 490 -1.27 -34.29 3.90
CA GLN A 490 -0.17 -34.26 2.94
C GLN A 490 0.43 -32.85 2.72
N VAL A 491 -0.30 -31.79 3.04
CA VAL A 491 0.22 -30.41 2.95
C VAL A 491 1.38 -30.14 3.92
N PHE A 492 1.55 -30.98 4.94
CA PHE A 492 2.65 -30.91 5.92
C PHE A 492 3.82 -31.86 5.61
N ALA A 493 3.79 -32.60 4.49
CA ALA A 493 4.77 -33.66 4.17
C ALA A 493 6.25 -33.22 4.23
N PHE A 494 6.52 -31.93 3.98
CA PHE A 494 7.87 -31.37 4.00
C PHE A 494 8.14 -30.44 5.17
N TYR A 495 7.15 -30.16 6.02
CA TYR A 495 7.18 -29.06 6.99
C TYR A 495 8.42 -29.10 7.90
N ASP A 496 8.79 -30.29 8.39
CA ASP A 496 9.92 -30.45 9.32
C ASP A 496 11.29 -30.23 8.65
N LYS A 497 11.34 -30.25 7.32
CA LYS A 497 12.54 -30.00 6.50
C LYS A 497 12.63 -28.57 5.97
N LEU A 498 11.62 -27.73 6.24
CA LEU A 498 11.57 -26.34 5.79
C LEU A 498 12.40 -25.44 6.69
N SER A 499 12.90 -24.33 6.13
CA SER A 499 13.47 -23.24 6.94
C SER A 499 12.39 -22.58 7.80
N THR A 500 12.79 -21.90 8.88
CA THR A 500 11.87 -21.14 9.76
C THR A 500 10.99 -20.15 8.97
N ALA A 501 11.56 -19.50 7.95
CA ALA A 501 10.82 -18.56 7.11
C ALA A 501 9.72 -19.26 6.29
N GLU A 502 10.06 -20.40 5.70
CA GLU A 502 9.14 -21.23 4.92
C GLU A 502 8.05 -21.87 5.78
N LYS A 503 8.40 -22.28 7.00
CA LYS A 503 7.44 -22.84 7.97
C LYS A 503 6.37 -21.82 8.34
N ALA A 504 6.75 -20.59 8.70
CA ALA A 504 5.74 -19.60 9.04
C ALA A 504 4.93 -19.17 7.82
N ALA A 505 5.55 -19.04 6.64
CA ALA A 505 4.81 -18.72 5.41
C ALA A 505 3.76 -19.79 5.07
N LEU A 506 4.11 -21.07 5.19
CA LEU A 506 3.16 -22.18 4.98
C LEU A 506 2.08 -22.20 6.07
N TYR A 507 2.44 -21.96 7.33
CA TYR A 507 1.47 -21.88 8.44
C TYR A 507 0.46 -20.74 8.24
N ASP A 508 0.93 -19.53 7.92
CA ASP A 508 0.09 -18.37 7.68
C ASP A 508 -0.85 -18.63 6.49
N GLN A 509 -0.33 -19.23 5.41
CA GLN A 509 -1.14 -19.58 4.25
C GLN A 509 -2.23 -20.61 4.59
N LEU A 510 -1.87 -21.70 5.29
CA LEU A 510 -2.82 -22.76 5.66
C LEU A 510 -3.84 -22.30 6.70
N SER A 511 -3.49 -21.35 7.57
CA SER A 511 -4.40 -20.78 8.57
C SER A 511 -5.54 -19.96 7.94
N ASN A 512 -5.33 -19.43 6.73
CA ASN A 512 -6.35 -18.69 5.98
C ASN A 512 -7.38 -19.59 5.28
N PHE A 513 -7.16 -20.90 5.23
CA PHE A 513 -8.11 -21.85 4.66
C PHE A 513 -8.82 -22.68 5.72
N ASN A 514 -10.11 -22.93 5.50
CA ASN A 514 -10.86 -23.91 6.27
C ASN A 514 -10.93 -25.23 5.48
N PRO A 515 -10.13 -26.26 5.82
CA PRO A 515 -10.07 -27.50 5.04
C PRO A 515 -11.41 -28.24 4.96
N ASP A 516 -12.27 -28.14 5.98
CA ASP A 516 -13.63 -28.73 5.95
C ASP A 516 -14.49 -28.06 4.87
N TYR A 517 -14.44 -26.73 4.78
CA TYR A 517 -15.14 -25.99 3.75
C TYR A 517 -14.57 -26.28 2.36
N ILE A 518 -13.24 -26.38 2.21
CA ILE A 518 -12.60 -26.75 0.95
C ILE A 518 -13.06 -28.13 0.49
N ASN A 519 -13.13 -29.11 1.39
CA ASN A 519 -13.66 -30.43 1.09
C ASN A 519 -15.14 -30.36 0.69
N GLU A 520 -15.97 -29.61 1.42
CA GLU A 520 -17.40 -29.44 1.13
C GLU A 520 -17.63 -28.89 -0.29
N ILE A 521 -16.96 -27.81 -0.67
CA ILE A 521 -17.12 -27.20 -1.99
C ILE A 521 -16.51 -28.07 -3.09
N THR A 522 -15.40 -28.78 -2.81
CA THR A 522 -14.76 -29.70 -3.74
C THR A 522 -15.68 -30.88 -4.04
N GLU A 523 -16.27 -31.48 -3.00
CA GLU A 523 -17.19 -32.60 -3.14
C GLU A 523 -18.44 -32.20 -3.92
N ARG A 524 -19.02 -31.04 -3.58
CA ARG A 524 -20.15 -30.48 -4.34
C ARG A 524 -19.82 -30.23 -5.80
N ALA A 525 -18.60 -29.78 -6.11
CA ALA A 525 -18.18 -29.45 -7.46
C ALA A 525 -17.80 -30.69 -8.30
N LEU A 526 -17.18 -31.71 -7.69
CA LEU A 526 -16.79 -32.96 -8.36
C LEU A 526 -17.94 -33.95 -8.47
N HIS A 527 -18.82 -33.97 -7.47
CA HIS A 527 -19.99 -34.84 -7.38
C HIS A 527 -21.26 -34.02 -7.17
N PRO A 528 -21.64 -33.16 -8.14
CA PRO A 528 -22.86 -32.38 -8.04
C PRO A 528 -24.06 -33.33 -7.89
N ALA A 529 -24.98 -33.00 -6.97
CA ALA A 529 -26.21 -33.77 -6.80
C ALA A 529 -26.95 -33.83 -8.14
N LYS A 530 -27.26 -35.05 -8.61
CA LYS A 530 -28.12 -35.24 -9.79
C LYS A 530 -29.47 -34.59 -9.49
N SER A 531 -29.82 -33.52 -10.19
CA SER A 531 -31.16 -32.96 -10.09
C SER A 531 -32.16 -33.97 -10.67
N GLU A 532 -33.21 -34.28 -9.92
CA GLU A 532 -34.37 -35.03 -10.40
C GLU A 532 -35.17 -34.19 -11.43
N SER A 533 -34.63 -34.03 -12.65
CA SER A 533 -35.34 -33.71 -13.90
C SER A 533 -34.32 -33.42 -15.00
N ASP A 534 -34.28 -34.30 -16.01
CA ASP A 534 -33.33 -34.26 -17.13
C ASP A 534 -33.71 -33.26 -18.25
N GLU A 535 -34.71 -32.40 -18.06
CA GLU A 535 -35.08 -31.37 -19.05
C GLU A 535 -35.18 -29.98 -18.41
N SER A 536 -34.12 -29.18 -18.54
CA SER A 536 -34.15 -27.75 -18.18
C SER A 536 -34.96 -26.97 -19.22
N LYS A 537 -36.04 -26.32 -18.80
CA LYS A 537 -36.84 -25.48 -19.72
C LYS A 537 -36.13 -24.15 -19.94
N LEU A 538 -35.76 -23.87 -21.20
CA LEU A 538 -35.11 -22.62 -21.61
C LEU A 538 -36.10 -21.72 -22.37
N GLU A 539 -36.21 -20.47 -21.92
CA GLU A 539 -37.07 -19.46 -22.53
C GLU A 539 -36.32 -18.11 -22.59
N PRO A 540 -36.54 -17.25 -23.61
CA PRO A 540 -36.04 -15.88 -23.56
C PRO A 540 -36.64 -15.13 -22.36
N LEU A 541 -35.93 -14.13 -21.86
CA LEU A 541 -36.48 -13.24 -20.83
C LEU A 541 -37.78 -12.57 -21.33
N PRO A 542 -38.74 -12.30 -20.42
CA PRO A 542 -40.00 -11.68 -20.80
C PRO A 542 -39.78 -10.26 -21.34
N GLN A 543 -40.68 -9.81 -22.22
CA GLN A 543 -40.56 -8.48 -22.84
C GLN A 543 -40.50 -7.35 -21.81
N ASP A 544 -41.23 -7.47 -20.70
CA ASP A 544 -41.25 -6.44 -19.66
C ASP A 544 -39.91 -6.29 -18.91
N ALA A 545 -39.07 -7.34 -18.92
CA ALA A 545 -37.73 -7.36 -18.35
C ALA A 545 -36.64 -7.01 -19.37
N THR A 546 -36.98 -6.81 -20.65
CA THR A 546 -35.99 -6.57 -21.71
C THR A 546 -36.15 -5.20 -22.37
N SER A 547 -35.05 -4.63 -22.84
CA SER A 547 -35.02 -3.41 -23.67
C SER A 547 -33.85 -3.51 -24.67
N SER A 548 -33.86 -2.72 -25.74
CA SER A 548 -32.78 -2.69 -26.72
C SER A 548 -32.47 -1.27 -27.17
N ILE A 549 -31.20 -0.87 -27.20
CA ILE A 549 -30.76 0.39 -27.81
C ILE A 549 -31.06 0.43 -29.31
N LEU A 550 -31.22 -0.73 -29.95
CA LEU A 550 -31.51 -0.83 -31.39
C LEU A 550 -33.00 -0.66 -31.67
N ASP A 551 -33.85 -1.20 -30.79
CA ASP A 551 -35.28 -1.37 -31.07
C ASP A 551 -36.18 -0.42 -30.23
N SER A 552 -35.66 0.16 -29.15
CA SER A 552 -36.39 1.11 -28.29
C SER A 552 -36.52 2.49 -28.93
N LYS A 553 -37.58 3.22 -28.57
CA LYS A 553 -37.83 4.58 -29.07
C LYS A 553 -36.79 5.55 -28.51
N GLN A 554 -36.40 6.54 -29.32
CA GLN A 554 -35.44 7.56 -28.90
C GLN A 554 -35.90 8.31 -27.63
N ASP A 555 -37.19 8.62 -27.50
CA ASP A 555 -37.73 9.28 -26.30
C ASP A 555 -37.50 8.46 -25.01
N ASP A 556 -37.59 7.13 -25.08
CA ASP A 556 -37.33 6.26 -23.93
C ASP A 556 -35.83 6.25 -23.59
N LEU A 557 -34.96 6.20 -24.61
CA LEU A 557 -33.51 6.28 -24.45
C LEU A 557 -33.09 7.62 -23.83
N ASP A 558 -33.65 8.74 -24.30
CA ASP A 558 -33.37 10.07 -23.79
C ASP A 558 -33.87 10.22 -22.34
N LYS A 559 -35.04 9.65 -22.03
CA LYS A 559 -35.57 9.62 -20.66
C LYS A 559 -34.65 8.86 -19.72
N TRP A 560 -34.20 7.67 -20.10
CA TRP A 560 -33.27 6.89 -19.29
C TRP A 560 -31.91 7.58 -19.17
N TYR A 561 -31.37 8.13 -20.26
CA TYR A 561 -30.12 8.89 -20.24
C TYR A 561 -30.19 10.05 -19.25
N ASN A 562 -31.28 10.85 -19.31
CA ASN A 562 -31.47 12.00 -18.43
C ASN A 562 -31.61 11.58 -16.96
N SER A 563 -32.41 10.55 -16.68
CA SER A 563 -32.58 10.01 -15.33
C SER A 563 -31.28 9.42 -14.77
N GLY A 564 -30.51 8.70 -15.58
CA GLY A 564 -29.21 8.19 -15.16
C GLY A 564 -28.21 9.31 -14.88
N LEU A 565 -28.14 10.34 -15.73
CA LEU A 565 -27.29 11.52 -15.46
C LEU A 565 -27.73 12.28 -14.21
N GLU A 566 -29.03 12.33 -13.91
CA GLU A 566 -29.54 12.93 -12.69
C GLU A 566 -29.03 12.17 -11.47
N LEU A 567 -29.17 10.84 -11.46
CA LEU A 567 -28.65 9.98 -10.39
C LEU A 567 -27.13 10.12 -10.21
N ILE A 568 -26.38 10.25 -11.31
CA ILE A 568 -24.95 10.56 -11.27
C ILE A 568 -24.71 11.93 -10.63
N SER A 569 -25.46 12.97 -11.03
CA SER A 569 -25.33 14.32 -10.49
C SER A 569 -25.69 14.44 -9.00
N GLU A 570 -26.43 13.46 -8.48
CA GLU A 570 -26.79 13.33 -7.08
C GLU A 570 -25.79 12.47 -6.28
N ASN A 571 -24.67 12.07 -6.90
CA ASN A 571 -23.64 11.21 -6.32
C ASN A 571 -24.18 9.85 -5.84
N LYS A 572 -25.21 9.30 -6.49
CA LYS A 572 -25.84 8.01 -6.12
C LYS A 572 -25.28 6.81 -6.90
N VAL A 573 -24.31 7.04 -7.78
CA VAL A 573 -23.80 6.03 -8.72
C VAL A 573 -22.34 5.72 -8.39
N ALA A 574 -22.01 4.43 -8.33
CA ALA A 574 -20.63 3.96 -8.27
C ALA A 574 -20.33 2.91 -9.34
N VAL A 575 -19.05 2.63 -9.53
CA VAL A 575 -18.54 1.66 -10.49
C VAL A 575 -17.70 0.60 -9.79
N VAL A 576 -17.91 -0.67 -10.14
CA VAL A 576 -17.07 -1.80 -9.71
C VAL A 576 -16.37 -2.42 -10.92
N LEU A 577 -15.05 -2.32 -10.97
CA LEU A 577 -14.24 -2.88 -12.05
C LEU A 577 -13.67 -4.24 -11.65
N MET A 578 -13.96 -5.28 -12.43
CA MET A 578 -13.32 -6.59 -12.31
C MET A 578 -12.02 -6.63 -13.11
N ALA A 579 -10.88 -6.45 -12.41
CA ALA A 579 -9.53 -6.38 -12.98
C ALA A 579 -8.57 -7.45 -12.41
N GLY A 580 -9.08 -8.56 -11.89
CA GLY A 580 -8.25 -9.62 -11.26
C GLY A 580 -7.38 -10.43 -12.22
N GLY A 581 -7.58 -10.33 -13.53
CA GLY A 581 -6.84 -11.11 -14.53
C GLY A 581 -5.48 -10.52 -14.93
N GLN A 582 -4.44 -11.36 -14.96
CA GLN A 582 -3.16 -11.01 -15.59
C GLN A 582 -3.28 -11.01 -17.13
N GLY A 583 -2.46 -10.19 -17.80
CA GLY A 583 -2.36 -10.13 -19.26
C GLY A 583 -1.61 -11.31 -19.92
N THR A 584 -1.50 -12.47 -19.27
CA THR A 584 -0.62 -13.57 -19.71
C THR A 584 -0.99 -14.13 -21.08
N ARG A 585 -2.29 -14.23 -21.42
CA ARG A 585 -2.75 -14.61 -22.78
C ARG A 585 -2.40 -13.58 -23.85
N LEU A 586 -2.12 -12.34 -23.44
CA LEU A 586 -1.70 -11.24 -24.31
C LEU A 586 -0.17 -11.16 -24.44
N GLY A 587 0.58 -12.05 -23.78
CA GLY A 587 2.04 -11.99 -23.70
C GLY A 587 2.58 -10.93 -22.74
N SER A 588 1.76 -10.40 -21.83
CA SER A 588 2.17 -9.40 -20.84
C SER A 588 2.16 -9.97 -19.42
N SER A 589 3.16 -9.60 -18.62
CA SER A 589 3.22 -9.88 -17.18
C SER A 589 2.46 -8.83 -16.35
N ALA A 590 2.09 -7.69 -16.95
CA ALA A 590 1.34 -6.63 -16.27
C ALA A 590 -0.16 -6.98 -16.13
N PRO A 591 -0.88 -6.32 -15.20
CA PRO A 591 -2.33 -6.37 -15.16
C PRO A 591 -2.94 -5.97 -16.51
N LYS A 592 -4.04 -6.62 -16.89
CA LYS A 592 -4.63 -6.42 -18.22
C LYS A 592 -5.05 -4.97 -18.49
N GLY A 593 -5.49 -4.24 -17.45
CA GLY A 593 -5.89 -2.83 -17.59
C GLY A 593 -4.75 -1.88 -17.96
N CYS A 594 -3.50 -2.26 -17.71
CA CYS A 594 -2.31 -1.50 -18.10
C CYS A 594 -1.95 -1.65 -19.58
N PHE A 595 -2.63 -2.53 -20.32
CA PHE A 595 -2.25 -2.88 -21.68
C PHE A 595 -2.52 -1.71 -22.65
N ASP A 596 -1.49 -1.35 -23.43
CA ASP A 596 -1.61 -0.46 -24.58
C ASP A 596 -1.93 -1.28 -25.84
N ILE A 597 -3.11 -1.05 -26.40
CA ILE A 597 -3.58 -1.73 -27.62
C ILE A 597 -2.98 -1.12 -28.91
N GLY A 598 -2.26 0.00 -28.80
CA GLY A 598 -1.59 0.69 -29.88
C GLY A 598 -2.41 1.82 -30.51
N LEU A 599 -3.29 2.46 -29.73
CA LEU A 599 -4.00 3.68 -30.17
C LEU A 599 -3.01 4.82 -30.42
N PRO A 600 -3.33 5.81 -31.29
CA PRO A 600 -2.49 6.99 -31.48
C PRO A 600 -2.05 7.68 -30.19
N SER A 601 -2.93 7.77 -29.19
CA SER A 601 -2.64 8.34 -27.86
C SER A 601 -1.78 7.46 -26.95
N GLN A 602 -1.65 6.16 -27.26
CA GLN A 602 -1.01 5.13 -26.43
C GLN A 602 -1.64 4.95 -25.04
N LYS A 603 -2.91 5.40 -24.87
CA LYS A 603 -3.64 5.25 -23.60
C LYS A 603 -3.89 3.77 -23.27
N SER A 604 -3.70 3.43 -22.00
CA SER A 604 -4.08 2.13 -21.45
C SER A 604 -5.60 1.99 -21.30
N LEU A 605 -6.08 0.75 -21.13
CA LEU A 605 -7.50 0.51 -20.83
C LEU A 605 -7.96 1.20 -19.54
N PHE A 606 -7.13 1.22 -18.50
CA PHE A 606 -7.44 1.95 -17.27
C PHE A 606 -7.60 3.46 -17.52
N GLN A 607 -6.72 4.06 -18.31
CA GLN A 607 -6.81 5.48 -18.63
C GLN A 607 -8.08 5.80 -19.44
N LEU A 608 -8.39 5.02 -20.47
CA LEU A 608 -9.63 5.19 -21.24
C LEU A 608 -10.87 5.10 -20.35
N GLN A 609 -10.90 4.16 -19.40
CA GLN A 609 -12.02 3.98 -18.47
C GLN A 609 -12.11 5.11 -17.44
N GLY A 610 -10.97 5.57 -16.89
CA GLY A 610 -10.92 6.70 -15.95
C GLY A 610 -11.36 8.02 -16.60
N GLU A 611 -10.93 8.27 -17.84
CA GLU A 611 -11.36 9.46 -18.59
C GLU A 611 -12.85 9.41 -18.94
N ARG A 612 -13.45 8.23 -19.16
CA ARG A 612 -14.90 8.07 -19.32
C ARG A 612 -15.66 8.42 -18.04
N ILE A 613 -15.14 8.03 -16.87
CA ILE A 613 -15.69 8.44 -15.57
C ILE A 613 -15.65 9.96 -15.45
N LYS A 614 -14.47 10.56 -15.69
CA LYS A 614 -14.31 12.01 -15.60
C LYS A 614 -15.28 12.76 -16.52
N LYS A 615 -15.46 12.25 -17.75
CA LYS A 615 -16.38 12.88 -18.70
C LYS A 615 -17.84 12.77 -18.26
N VAL A 616 -18.29 11.63 -17.75
CA VAL A 616 -19.70 11.50 -17.32
C VAL A 616 -19.99 12.37 -16.08
N GLU A 617 -19.03 12.52 -15.16
CA GLU A 617 -19.11 13.49 -14.07
C GLU A 617 -19.29 14.93 -14.61
N GLN A 618 -18.47 15.32 -15.59
CA GLN A 618 -18.57 16.64 -16.23
C GLN A 618 -19.91 16.86 -16.95
N LEU A 619 -20.43 15.84 -17.65
CA LEU A 619 -21.72 15.91 -18.34
C LEU A 619 -22.88 16.08 -17.35
N ALA A 620 -22.87 15.29 -16.27
CA ALA A 620 -23.87 15.39 -15.21
C ALA A 620 -23.80 16.74 -14.49
N ALA A 621 -22.60 17.20 -14.11
CA ALA A 621 -22.37 18.49 -13.47
C ALA A 621 -22.87 19.65 -14.33
N LYS A 622 -22.54 19.64 -15.62
CA LYS A 622 -22.98 20.67 -16.58
C LYS A 622 -24.49 20.66 -16.78
N LYS A 623 -25.09 19.48 -16.95
CA LYS A 623 -26.53 19.37 -17.24
C LYS A 623 -27.40 19.80 -16.07
N TYR A 624 -27.02 19.43 -14.85
CA TYR A 624 -27.80 19.69 -13.63
C TYR A 624 -27.23 20.83 -12.77
N SER A 625 -26.27 21.60 -13.30
CA SER A 625 -25.65 22.75 -12.63
C SER A 625 -25.16 22.43 -11.21
N LYS A 626 -24.36 21.37 -11.08
CA LYS A 626 -23.75 20.94 -9.81
C LYS A 626 -22.29 21.37 -9.76
N ASP A 627 -21.85 21.83 -8.59
CA ASP A 627 -20.46 22.25 -8.36
C ASP A 627 -19.49 21.08 -8.24
N SER A 628 -19.97 19.93 -7.75
CA SER A 628 -19.20 18.70 -7.59
C SER A 628 -20.07 17.50 -7.88
N VAL A 629 -19.57 16.62 -8.75
CA VAL A 629 -20.18 15.33 -9.09
C VAL A 629 -19.10 14.28 -9.06
N THR A 630 -19.35 13.18 -8.38
CA THR A 630 -18.39 12.11 -8.14
C THR A 630 -19.01 10.76 -8.44
N VAL A 631 -18.28 9.93 -9.19
CA VAL A 631 -18.58 8.51 -9.37
C VAL A 631 -17.45 7.67 -8.78
N PRO A 632 -17.61 7.11 -7.57
CA PRO A 632 -16.57 6.28 -6.96
C PRO A 632 -16.23 5.07 -7.83
N TRP A 633 -14.93 4.78 -7.97
CA TRP A 633 -14.41 3.68 -8.76
C TRP A 633 -13.74 2.62 -7.89
N TYR A 634 -14.43 1.50 -7.69
CA TYR A 634 -13.94 0.36 -6.92
C TYR A 634 -13.27 -0.65 -7.86
N VAL A 635 -11.94 -0.77 -7.80
CA VAL A 635 -11.14 -1.61 -8.70
C VAL A 635 -10.75 -2.92 -8.01
N MET A 636 -11.42 -4.01 -8.37
CA MET A 636 -11.13 -5.36 -7.85
C MET A 636 -9.92 -5.96 -8.57
N THR A 637 -8.91 -6.32 -7.80
CA THR A 637 -7.67 -6.97 -8.26
C THR A 637 -7.53 -8.37 -7.69
N SER A 638 -6.60 -9.17 -8.19
CA SER A 638 -6.10 -10.39 -7.53
C SER A 638 -4.76 -10.11 -6.87
N GLY A 639 -4.32 -10.95 -5.92
CA GLY A 639 -3.04 -10.78 -5.22
C GLY A 639 -1.85 -10.43 -6.14
N PRO A 640 -1.61 -11.16 -7.25
CA PRO A 640 -0.53 -10.83 -8.19
C PRO A 640 -0.69 -9.52 -8.98
N THR A 641 -1.92 -9.01 -9.11
CA THR A 641 -2.22 -7.78 -9.88
C THR A 641 -2.38 -6.55 -8.99
N ARG A 642 -2.57 -6.71 -7.67
CA ARG A 642 -2.75 -5.61 -6.71
C ARG A 642 -1.67 -4.55 -6.81
N GLY A 643 -0.43 -4.93 -6.50
CA GLY A 643 0.70 -4.02 -6.39
C GLY A 643 0.97 -3.28 -7.70
N PRO A 644 1.10 -3.98 -8.84
CA PRO A 644 1.27 -3.34 -10.14
C PRO A 644 0.11 -2.42 -10.54
N THR A 645 -1.15 -2.78 -10.22
CA THR A 645 -2.30 -1.92 -10.52
C THR A 645 -2.26 -0.64 -9.69
N ALA A 646 -2.03 -0.74 -8.37
CA ALA A 646 -1.94 0.43 -7.50
C ALA A 646 -0.83 1.39 -7.94
N LYS A 647 0.35 0.85 -8.22
CA LYS A 647 1.48 1.61 -8.75
C LYS A 647 1.12 2.31 -10.06
N PHE A 648 0.47 1.63 -11.00
CA PHE A 648 0.10 2.20 -12.29
C PHE A 648 -0.91 3.36 -12.15
N PHE A 649 -1.87 3.26 -11.23
CA PHE A 649 -2.79 4.36 -10.94
C PHE A 649 -2.07 5.57 -10.32
N GLU A 650 -1.15 5.34 -9.38
CA GLU A 650 -0.36 6.40 -8.74
C GLU A 650 0.55 7.12 -9.74
N GLU A 651 1.28 6.38 -10.57
CA GLU A 651 2.17 6.93 -11.61
C GLU A 651 1.44 7.78 -12.65
N ASN A 652 0.15 7.50 -12.89
CA ASN A 652 -0.67 8.22 -13.84
C ASN A 652 -1.63 9.23 -13.16
N ASN A 653 -1.34 9.61 -11.90
CA ASN A 653 -2.13 10.56 -11.11
C ASN A 653 -3.65 10.28 -11.17
N TYR A 654 -4.03 9.01 -11.02
CA TYR A 654 -5.40 8.52 -11.04
C TYR A 654 -6.21 8.96 -12.28
N PHE A 655 -5.52 9.22 -13.40
CA PHE A 655 -6.08 9.64 -14.68
C PHE A 655 -6.96 10.92 -14.59
N GLY A 656 -6.67 11.80 -13.62
CA GLY A 656 -7.44 13.04 -13.39
C GLY A 656 -8.69 12.87 -12.51
N LEU A 657 -8.87 11.70 -11.91
CA LEU A 657 -9.83 11.45 -10.83
C LEU A 657 -9.15 11.74 -9.47
N GLU A 658 -9.94 12.10 -8.46
CA GLU A 658 -9.41 12.27 -7.11
C GLU A 658 -9.07 10.90 -6.49
N LYS A 659 -7.88 10.77 -5.87
CA LYS A 659 -7.40 9.52 -5.27
C LYS A 659 -8.39 8.91 -4.29
N GLU A 660 -9.05 9.72 -3.48
CA GLU A 660 -10.06 9.31 -2.50
C GLU A 660 -11.34 8.69 -3.10
N ASN A 661 -11.55 8.86 -4.42
CA ASN A 661 -12.68 8.30 -5.15
C ASN A 661 -12.29 7.07 -6.00
N VAL A 662 -11.05 6.60 -5.88
CA VAL A 662 -10.58 5.37 -6.51
C VAL A 662 -10.10 4.40 -5.44
N THR A 663 -10.89 3.36 -5.18
CA THR A 663 -10.60 2.34 -4.17
C THR A 663 -10.22 1.04 -4.85
N ILE A 664 -8.94 0.68 -4.79
CA ILE A 664 -8.49 -0.62 -5.24
C ILE A 664 -8.75 -1.61 -4.09
N PHE A 665 -9.29 -2.80 -4.36
CA PHE A 665 -9.47 -3.90 -3.39
C PHE A 665 -9.07 -5.26 -4.01
N GLU A 666 -8.99 -6.33 -3.21
CA GLU A 666 -8.55 -7.67 -3.65
C GLU A 666 -9.65 -8.71 -3.51
N GLN A 667 -9.77 -9.60 -4.50
CA GLN A 667 -10.59 -10.81 -4.40
C GLN A 667 -9.86 -11.94 -3.67
N GLY A 668 -10.64 -12.92 -3.20
CA GLY A 668 -10.13 -14.11 -2.53
C GLY A 668 -9.37 -15.06 -3.46
N VAL A 669 -8.82 -16.11 -2.85
CA VAL A 669 -8.21 -17.24 -3.57
C VAL A 669 -8.70 -18.55 -2.95
N LEU A 670 -8.76 -19.59 -3.79
CA LEU A 670 -9.00 -20.96 -3.35
C LEU A 670 -7.78 -21.84 -3.65
N PRO A 671 -7.50 -22.86 -2.82
CA PRO A 671 -6.50 -23.87 -3.13
C PRO A 671 -6.83 -24.61 -4.44
N CYS A 672 -5.81 -24.91 -5.22
CA CYS A 672 -5.90 -25.84 -6.34
C CYS A 672 -6.00 -27.26 -5.77
N ILE A 673 -6.91 -28.06 -6.33
CA ILE A 673 -7.22 -29.40 -5.83
C ILE A 673 -6.84 -30.44 -6.87
N SER A 674 -6.30 -31.58 -6.47
CA SER A 674 -6.04 -32.70 -7.37
C SER A 674 -7.34 -33.40 -7.80
N ASN A 675 -7.26 -34.32 -8.75
CA ASN A 675 -8.44 -35.07 -9.19
C ASN A 675 -9.03 -36.00 -8.10
N ASP A 676 -8.25 -36.35 -7.08
CA ASP A 676 -8.63 -37.15 -5.91
C ASP A 676 -9.01 -36.28 -4.70
N GLY A 677 -9.21 -34.97 -4.88
CA GLY A 677 -9.75 -34.09 -3.83
C GLY A 677 -8.70 -33.57 -2.84
N LYS A 678 -7.40 -33.69 -3.13
CA LYS A 678 -6.31 -33.24 -2.26
C LYS A 678 -5.83 -31.84 -2.61
N ILE A 679 -5.53 -31.03 -1.60
CA ILE A 679 -4.88 -29.72 -1.80
C ILE A 679 -3.49 -29.93 -2.42
N LEU A 680 -3.22 -29.24 -3.52
CA LEU A 680 -1.94 -29.28 -4.24
C LEU A 680 -0.93 -28.30 -3.64
N LEU A 681 0.32 -28.76 -3.48
CA LEU A 681 1.47 -27.92 -3.14
C LEU A 681 2.18 -27.44 -4.41
N GLU A 682 2.37 -26.13 -4.57
CA GLU A 682 3.17 -25.52 -5.64
C GLU A 682 4.67 -25.73 -5.40
N SER A 683 5.09 -25.60 -4.14
CA SER A 683 6.45 -25.88 -3.64
C SER A 683 6.35 -26.62 -2.30
N LYS A 684 7.48 -27.08 -1.76
CA LYS A 684 7.51 -27.73 -0.43
C LYS A 684 6.95 -26.87 0.70
N SER A 685 6.92 -25.55 0.51
CA SER A 685 6.54 -24.53 1.49
C SER A 685 5.35 -23.68 1.07
N LYS A 686 4.62 -24.04 0.01
CA LYS A 686 3.57 -23.20 -0.55
C LYS A 686 2.45 -24.02 -1.21
N VAL A 687 1.20 -23.73 -0.82
CA VAL A 687 -0.01 -24.26 -1.48
C VAL A 687 -0.19 -23.58 -2.83
N ALA A 688 -0.52 -24.37 -3.85
CA ALA A 688 -0.94 -23.85 -5.15
C ALA A 688 -2.33 -23.24 -5.01
N VAL A 689 -2.48 -21.95 -5.32
CA VAL A 689 -3.74 -21.20 -5.20
C VAL A 689 -4.14 -20.58 -6.53
N ALA A 690 -5.43 -20.34 -6.72
CA ALA A 690 -5.97 -19.60 -7.85
C ALA A 690 -7.04 -18.61 -7.37
N PRO A 691 -7.27 -17.50 -8.10
CA PRO A 691 -8.43 -16.65 -7.85
C PRO A 691 -9.72 -17.48 -7.88
N ASP A 692 -10.65 -17.14 -6.99
CA ASP A 692 -11.93 -17.82 -6.76
C ASP A 692 -13.01 -17.51 -7.83
N GLY A 693 -12.59 -17.11 -9.04
CA GLY A 693 -13.47 -16.69 -10.13
C GLY A 693 -13.92 -15.23 -10.03
N ASN A 694 -14.75 -14.77 -10.97
CA ASN A 694 -15.30 -13.41 -10.92
C ASN A 694 -16.48 -13.29 -9.95
N GLY A 695 -17.11 -14.40 -9.56
CA GLY A 695 -18.14 -14.46 -8.51
C GLY A 695 -17.60 -14.23 -7.10
N GLY A 696 -16.29 -14.41 -6.89
CA GLY A 696 -15.58 -13.99 -5.67
C GLY A 696 -15.70 -12.49 -5.38
N LEU A 697 -16.14 -11.69 -6.37
CA LEU A 697 -16.51 -10.30 -6.23
C LEU A 697 -17.38 -10.03 -5.01
N TYR A 698 -18.43 -10.83 -4.80
CA TYR A 698 -19.40 -10.54 -3.75
C TYR A 698 -18.79 -10.62 -2.36
N GLN A 699 -18.06 -11.69 -2.10
CA GLN A 699 -17.38 -11.86 -0.82
C GLN A 699 -16.29 -10.80 -0.62
N ALA A 700 -15.58 -10.43 -1.70
CA ALA A 700 -14.57 -9.39 -1.69
C ALA A 700 -15.14 -8.01 -1.35
N LEU A 701 -16.28 -7.62 -1.93
CA LEU A 701 -16.96 -6.34 -1.63
C LEU A 701 -17.28 -6.17 -0.14
N ILE A 702 -17.66 -7.27 0.54
CA ILE A 702 -17.94 -7.28 1.98
C ILE A 702 -16.65 -7.24 2.80
N GLN A 703 -15.67 -8.11 2.47
CA GLN A 703 -14.43 -8.22 3.25
C GLN A 703 -13.53 -6.99 3.16
N SER A 704 -13.54 -6.30 2.02
CA SER A 704 -12.73 -5.11 1.81
C SER A 704 -13.35 -3.82 2.34
N GLY A 705 -14.60 -3.85 2.82
CA GLY A 705 -15.30 -2.66 3.29
C GLY A 705 -16.01 -1.84 2.21
N VAL A 706 -16.09 -2.34 0.98
CA VAL A 706 -16.57 -1.54 -0.16
C VAL A 706 -18.07 -1.29 -0.06
N VAL A 707 -18.85 -2.27 0.38
CA VAL A 707 -20.30 -2.07 0.61
C VAL A 707 -20.53 -1.02 1.70
N GLN A 708 -19.73 -1.03 2.77
CA GLN A 708 -19.80 -0.04 3.84
C GLN A 708 -19.39 1.36 3.36
N ASP A 709 -18.40 1.46 2.47
CA ASP A 709 -18.04 2.75 1.84
C ASP A 709 -19.15 3.27 0.91
N MET A 710 -19.81 2.37 0.15
CA MET A 710 -20.98 2.70 -0.66
C MET A 710 -22.13 3.24 0.19
N GLU A 711 -22.38 2.64 1.36
CA GLU A 711 -23.38 3.09 2.34
C GLU A 711 -23.09 4.53 2.80
N LYS A 712 -21.87 4.79 3.29
CA LYS A 712 -21.42 6.11 3.76
C LYS A 712 -21.56 7.20 2.71
N ARG A 713 -21.31 6.85 1.44
CA ARG A 713 -21.38 7.77 0.30
C ARG A 713 -22.81 7.95 -0.24
N GLY A 714 -23.78 7.20 0.28
CA GLY A 714 -25.18 7.25 -0.19
C GLY A 714 -25.39 6.65 -1.58
N ILE A 715 -24.54 5.72 -1.99
CA ILE A 715 -24.64 5.03 -3.28
C ILE A 715 -25.88 4.14 -3.31
N GLN A 716 -26.62 4.19 -4.43
CA GLN A 716 -27.83 3.40 -4.64
C GLN A 716 -27.73 2.50 -5.88
N HIS A 717 -26.87 2.87 -6.82
CA HIS A 717 -26.77 2.28 -8.14
C HIS A 717 -25.31 1.94 -8.45
N ILE A 718 -25.04 0.68 -8.78
CA ILE A 718 -23.67 0.21 -9.00
C ILE A 718 -23.58 -0.39 -10.40
N HIS A 719 -22.67 0.11 -11.23
CA HIS A 719 -22.34 -0.48 -12.51
C HIS A 719 -21.06 -1.32 -12.39
N ALA A 720 -21.14 -2.62 -12.65
CA ALA A 720 -20.00 -3.52 -12.63
C ALA A 720 -19.64 -4.06 -14.03
N TYR A 721 -18.36 -4.12 -14.36
CA TYR A 721 -17.91 -4.64 -15.67
C TYR A 721 -16.48 -5.21 -15.64
N CYS A 722 -16.09 -5.93 -16.69
CA CYS A 722 -14.74 -6.46 -16.86
C CYS A 722 -13.78 -5.48 -17.54
N VAL A 723 -12.54 -5.41 -17.04
CA VAL A 723 -11.52 -4.47 -17.53
C VAL A 723 -11.15 -4.63 -19.00
N ASP A 724 -11.40 -5.80 -19.59
CA ASP A 724 -10.98 -6.09 -20.96
C ASP A 724 -11.89 -5.55 -22.06
N ASN A 725 -13.06 -5.02 -21.73
CA ASN A 725 -13.89 -4.37 -22.72
C ASN A 725 -13.37 -2.95 -23.00
N CYS A 726 -12.69 -2.75 -24.12
CA CYS A 726 -12.12 -1.45 -24.47
C CYS A 726 -13.18 -0.41 -24.87
N LEU A 727 -14.39 -0.84 -25.27
CA LEU A 727 -15.53 0.02 -25.63
C LEU A 727 -16.51 0.27 -24.47
N VAL A 728 -16.22 -0.21 -23.26
CA VAL A 728 -17.16 -0.09 -22.14
C VAL A 728 -17.60 1.36 -21.88
N LYS A 729 -18.91 1.62 -21.87
CA LYS A 729 -19.50 2.89 -21.43
C LYS A 729 -19.57 2.92 -19.90
N VAL A 730 -18.49 3.37 -19.27
CA VAL A 730 -18.35 3.38 -17.80
C VAL A 730 -19.39 4.30 -17.17
N ALA A 731 -20.08 3.81 -16.14
CA ALA A 731 -21.26 4.46 -15.55
C ALA A 731 -22.29 4.95 -16.59
N ASP A 732 -22.65 4.10 -17.57
CA ASP A 732 -23.60 4.45 -18.63
C ASP A 732 -24.95 4.96 -18.08
N PRO A 733 -25.29 6.25 -18.33
CA PRO A 733 -26.53 6.83 -17.85
C PRO A 733 -27.77 6.13 -18.38
N VAL A 734 -27.76 5.62 -19.63
CA VAL A 734 -28.92 4.94 -20.20
C VAL A 734 -29.22 3.66 -19.42
N PHE A 735 -28.20 2.84 -19.19
CA PHE A 735 -28.35 1.59 -18.47
C PHE A 735 -28.73 1.78 -17.00
N ILE A 736 -28.15 2.77 -16.33
CA ILE A 736 -28.49 3.12 -14.95
C ILE A 736 -29.94 3.61 -14.86
N GLY A 737 -30.33 4.56 -15.72
CA GLY A 737 -31.69 5.12 -15.73
C GLY A 737 -32.75 4.07 -16.09
N PHE A 738 -32.46 3.17 -17.03
CA PHE A 738 -33.32 2.03 -17.33
C PHE A 738 -33.52 1.14 -16.11
N SER A 739 -32.43 0.72 -15.48
CA SER A 739 -32.46 -0.19 -14.33
C SER A 739 -33.18 0.43 -13.14
N ALA A 740 -32.89 1.70 -12.83
CA ALA A 740 -33.58 2.46 -11.79
C ALA A 740 -35.08 2.61 -12.09
N SER A 741 -35.46 2.92 -13.34
CA SER A 741 -36.87 3.07 -13.74
C SER A 741 -37.68 1.79 -13.60
N LYS A 742 -37.02 0.64 -13.69
CA LYS A 742 -37.63 -0.69 -13.50
C LYS A 742 -37.62 -1.15 -12.04
N ASN A 743 -36.92 -0.46 -11.14
CA ASN A 743 -36.79 -0.81 -9.72
C ASN A 743 -36.30 -2.26 -9.51
N VAL A 744 -35.32 -2.67 -10.31
CA VAL A 744 -34.69 -3.99 -10.28
C VAL A 744 -33.49 -4.01 -9.35
N ASP A 745 -33.16 -5.21 -8.86
CA ASP A 745 -31.99 -5.45 -8.02
C ASP A 745 -30.75 -5.76 -8.84
N ILE A 746 -30.94 -6.45 -9.99
CA ILE A 746 -29.90 -6.66 -10.98
C ILE A 746 -30.43 -6.30 -12.35
N ALA A 747 -29.59 -5.66 -13.16
CA ALA A 747 -29.78 -5.67 -14.61
C ALA A 747 -28.49 -6.08 -15.31
N THR A 748 -28.59 -6.48 -16.57
CA THR A 748 -27.43 -6.90 -17.36
C THR A 748 -27.47 -6.29 -18.75
N LYS A 749 -26.30 -5.93 -19.28
CA LYS A 749 -26.13 -5.62 -20.70
C LYS A 749 -25.77 -6.87 -21.47
N VAL A 750 -26.34 -6.95 -22.66
CA VAL A 750 -26.04 -7.98 -23.66
C VAL A 750 -25.80 -7.34 -25.00
N VAL A 751 -25.10 -8.05 -25.87
CA VAL A 751 -25.06 -7.71 -27.29
C VAL A 751 -25.83 -8.75 -28.07
N ARG A 752 -26.24 -8.39 -29.29
CA ARG A 752 -26.82 -9.36 -30.21
C ARG A 752 -25.80 -10.44 -30.55
N LYS A 753 -26.18 -11.71 -30.36
CA LYS A 753 -25.40 -12.87 -30.82
C LYS A 753 -25.28 -12.82 -32.35
N ARG A 754 -24.06 -12.88 -32.88
CA ARG A 754 -23.75 -12.75 -34.32
C ARG A 754 -24.30 -13.92 -35.13
N ASN A 755 -24.20 -15.13 -34.60
CA ASN A 755 -24.68 -16.36 -35.22
C ASN A 755 -24.83 -17.48 -34.17
N ALA A 756 -25.48 -18.58 -34.55
CA ALA A 756 -25.78 -19.70 -33.63
C ALA A 756 -24.52 -20.32 -33.00
N LYS A 757 -23.38 -20.30 -33.70
CA LYS A 757 -22.10 -20.93 -33.30
C LYS A 757 -21.19 -20.01 -32.48
N GLU A 758 -21.58 -18.77 -32.22
CA GLU A 758 -20.80 -17.88 -31.35
C GLU A 758 -20.73 -18.48 -29.93
N SER A 759 -19.50 -18.72 -29.45
CA SER A 759 -19.21 -19.31 -28.14
C SER A 759 -19.34 -18.26 -27.03
N VAL A 760 -20.58 -17.93 -26.68
CA VAL A 760 -20.91 -16.94 -25.65
C VAL A 760 -22.04 -17.44 -24.77
N GLY A 761 -21.94 -17.19 -23.46
CA GLY A 761 -23.02 -17.45 -22.52
C GLY A 761 -24.25 -16.59 -22.84
N LEU A 762 -25.44 -17.15 -22.67
CA LEU A 762 -26.70 -16.51 -23.04
C LEU A 762 -27.52 -16.20 -21.80
N ILE A 763 -28.00 -14.97 -21.70
CA ILE A 763 -28.87 -14.52 -20.63
C ILE A 763 -30.30 -14.87 -21.02
N LEU A 764 -30.95 -15.70 -20.22
CA LEU A 764 -32.25 -16.26 -20.53
C LEU A 764 -32.98 -16.65 -19.24
N GLN A 765 -34.17 -17.23 -19.40
CA GLN A 765 -34.92 -17.84 -18.33
C GLN A 765 -34.66 -19.35 -18.32
N LYS A 766 -34.05 -19.87 -17.25
CA LYS A 766 -33.89 -21.31 -17.00
C LYS A 766 -34.84 -21.70 -15.87
N ASN A 767 -35.76 -22.62 -16.15
CA ASN A 767 -36.75 -23.10 -15.17
C ASN A 767 -37.52 -21.98 -14.47
N GLY A 768 -37.95 -20.97 -15.23
CA GLY A 768 -38.73 -19.85 -14.69
C GLY A 768 -37.90 -18.71 -14.08
N LYS A 769 -36.57 -18.85 -13.97
CA LYS A 769 -35.69 -17.89 -13.30
C LYS A 769 -34.66 -17.27 -14.24
N PRO A 770 -34.24 -16.01 -14.03
CA PRO A 770 -33.17 -15.42 -14.83
C PRO A 770 -31.85 -16.14 -14.55
N ASP A 771 -31.12 -16.47 -15.61
CA ASP A 771 -29.88 -17.25 -15.52
C ASP A 771 -28.97 -16.97 -16.72
N VAL A 772 -27.74 -17.50 -16.65
CA VAL A 772 -26.81 -17.55 -17.77
C VAL A 772 -26.53 -19.01 -18.11
N VAL A 773 -26.77 -19.38 -19.36
CA VAL A 773 -26.46 -20.72 -19.88
C VAL A 773 -25.25 -20.61 -20.79
N GLU A 774 -24.19 -21.35 -20.45
CA GLU A 774 -22.99 -21.43 -21.27
C GLU A 774 -23.26 -22.12 -22.61
N TYR A 775 -22.50 -21.76 -23.65
CA TYR A 775 -22.69 -22.30 -25.00
C TYR A 775 -22.52 -23.82 -25.10
N SER A 776 -21.84 -24.45 -24.13
CA SER A 776 -21.70 -25.90 -24.06
C SER A 776 -22.93 -26.62 -23.49
N GLU A 777 -23.86 -25.87 -22.88
CA GLU A 777 -25.08 -26.39 -22.25
C GLU A 777 -26.34 -26.14 -23.09
N ILE A 778 -26.23 -25.36 -24.17
CA ILE A 778 -27.36 -25.12 -25.09
C ILE A 778 -27.40 -26.19 -26.19
N SER A 779 -28.58 -26.71 -26.47
CA SER A 779 -28.80 -27.66 -27.57
C SER A 779 -28.53 -26.98 -28.92
N THR A 780 -28.25 -27.76 -29.97
CA THR A 780 -28.06 -27.20 -31.32
C THR A 780 -29.38 -26.61 -31.83
N GLU A 781 -30.49 -27.27 -31.51
CA GLU A 781 -31.85 -26.84 -31.82
C GLU A 781 -32.17 -25.47 -31.20
N ASP A 782 -31.86 -25.27 -29.92
CA ASP A 782 -32.07 -23.98 -29.24
C ASP A 782 -31.11 -22.91 -29.76
N ALA A 783 -29.84 -23.26 -30.03
CA ALA A 783 -28.86 -22.32 -30.54
C ALA A 783 -29.22 -21.77 -31.94
N GLU A 784 -29.88 -22.59 -32.77
CA GLU A 784 -30.32 -22.25 -34.12
C GLU A 784 -31.76 -21.71 -34.20
N ALA A 785 -32.53 -21.83 -33.11
CA ALA A 785 -33.92 -21.39 -33.03
C ALA A 785 -34.06 -19.90 -33.41
N LYS A 786 -35.07 -19.60 -34.23
CA LYS A 786 -35.37 -18.26 -34.73
C LYS A 786 -36.44 -17.56 -33.90
N ASP A 787 -36.36 -16.24 -33.81
CA ASP A 787 -37.39 -15.45 -33.11
C ASP A 787 -38.73 -15.54 -33.86
N SER A 788 -39.80 -15.78 -33.13
CA SER A 788 -41.15 -15.89 -33.70
C SER A 788 -41.67 -14.60 -34.35
N LYS A 789 -41.12 -13.44 -33.97
CA LYS A 789 -41.51 -12.11 -34.48
C LYS A 789 -40.60 -11.63 -35.61
N ASP A 790 -39.37 -12.16 -35.69
CA ASP A 790 -38.39 -11.83 -36.72
C ASP A 790 -37.49 -13.05 -37.01
N SER A 791 -37.72 -13.72 -38.14
CA SER A 791 -37.00 -14.93 -38.52
C SER A 791 -35.52 -14.70 -38.85
N GLU A 792 -35.10 -13.46 -39.05
CA GLU A 792 -33.69 -13.11 -39.25
C GLU A 792 -32.92 -13.17 -37.91
N LEU A 793 -33.60 -12.99 -36.79
CA LEU A 793 -33.01 -13.01 -35.46
C LEU A 793 -33.02 -14.41 -34.83
N LEU A 794 -32.01 -14.70 -34.02
CA LEU A 794 -32.01 -15.86 -33.15
C LEU A 794 -32.95 -15.62 -31.96
N LYS A 795 -33.70 -16.66 -31.57
CA LYS A 795 -34.56 -16.67 -30.39
C LYS A 795 -33.73 -16.39 -29.12
N PHE A 796 -32.64 -17.13 -28.95
CA PHE A 796 -31.69 -16.92 -27.87
C PHE A 796 -30.47 -16.13 -28.37
N ARG A 797 -30.53 -14.81 -28.22
CA ARG A 797 -29.54 -13.86 -28.78
C ARG A 797 -28.90 -12.92 -27.78
N ALA A 798 -29.31 -12.97 -26.52
CA ALA A 798 -28.83 -12.09 -25.45
C ALA A 798 -27.44 -12.55 -24.97
N ALA A 799 -26.40 -12.23 -25.77
CA ALA A 799 -25.03 -12.63 -25.50
C ALA A 799 -24.47 -11.84 -24.30
N ASN A 800 -24.10 -12.56 -23.25
CA ASN A 800 -23.55 -11.98 -22.03
C ASN A 800 -22.20 -11.30 -22.32
N ILE A 801 -22.07 -10.04 -21.89
CA ILE A 801 -20.82 -9.27 -22.00
C ILE A 801 -20.21 -8.93 -20.62
N VAL A 802 -20.75 -9.53 -19.55
CA VAL A 802 -20.31 -9.36 -18.16
C VAL A 802 -20.29 -7.89 -17.76
N ASN A 803 -21.43 -7.24 -17.98
CA ASN A 803 -21.67 -5.85 -17.66
C ASN A 803 -23.04 -5.75 -16.95
N HIS A 804 -23.01 -5.44 -15.66
CA HIS A 804 -24.15 -5.58 -14.78
C HIS A 804 -24.43 -4.28 -14.03
N TYR A 805 -25.70 -4.08 -13.73
CA TYR A 805 -26.17 -3.12 -12.75
C TYR A 805 -26.54 -3.88 -11.48
N TYR A 806 -26.26 -3.31 -10.32
CA TYR A 806 -26.74 -3.77 -9.03
C TYR A 806 -27.40 -2.61 -8.26
N SER A 807 -28.50 -2.89 -7.57
CA SER A 807 -28.99 -2.01 -6.52
C SER A 807 -28.06 -2.14 -5.29
N TYR A 808 -27.89 -1.06 -4.53
CA TYR A 808 -27.16 -1.13 -3.26
C TYR A 808 -27.78 -2.19 -2.32
N LYS A 809 -29.11 -2.24 -2.24
CA LYS A 809 -29.86 -3.20 -1.40
C LYS A 809 -29.52 -4.65 -1.73
N PHE A 810 -29.32 -4.97 -3.01
CA PHE A 810 -28.89 -6.30 -3.41
C PHE A 810 -27.49 -6.61 -2.89
N LEU A 811 -26.53 -5.69 -3.02
CA LEU A 811 -25.17 -5.89 -2.53
C LEU A 811 -25.10 -5.96 -0.99
N GLU A 812 -25.94 -5.21 -0.29
CA GLU A 812 -26.06 -5.30 1.18
C GLU A 812 -26.47 -6.72 1.65
N SER A 813 -27.32 -7.40 0.88
CA SER A 813 -27.79 -8.76 1.19
C SER A 813 -26.77 -9.89 0.94
N ILE A 814 -25.58 -9.59 0.40
CA ILE A 814 -24.54 -10.59 0.06
C ILE A 814 -24.30 -11.64 1.17
N PRO A 815 -24.18 -11.30 2.47
CA PRO A 815 -23.95 -12.28 3.53
C PRO A 815 -24.99 -13.40 3.61
N GLU A 816 -26.21 -13.17 3.10
CA GLU A 816 -27.33 -14.13 3.16
C GLU A 816 -27.27 -15.21 2.07
N TRP A 817 -26.55 -14.97 0.98
CA TRP A 817 -26.57 -15.82 -0.21
C TRP A 817 -25.22 -16.13 -0.83
N ALA A 818 -24.15 -15.38 -0.57
CA ALA A 818 -22.84 -15.61 -1.21
C ALA A 818 -22.30 -17.04 -1.02
N LYS A 819 -22.50 -17.63 0.17
CA LYS A 819 -22.10 -19.01 0.47
C LYS A 819 -22.86 -20.08 -0.33
N LYS A 820 -23.99 -19.72 -0.95
CA LYS A 820 -24.82 -20.60 -1.78
C LYS A 820 -24.36 -20.62 -3.24
N LEU A 821 -23.47 -19.71 -3.65
CA LEU A 821 -22.96 -19.68 -5.00
C LEU A 821 -22.22 -20.97 -5.34
N PRO A 822 -22.49 -21.59 -6.50
CA PRO A 822 -21.82 -22.79 -6.94
C PRO A 822 -20.34 -22.50 -7.24
N HIS A 823 -19.52 -23.55 -7.15
CA HIS A 823 -18.14 -23.51 -7.59
C HIS A 823 -18.01 -24.39 -8.83
N HIS A 824 -17.55 -23.79 -9.92
CA HIS A 824 -17.36 -24.45 -11.20
C HIS A 824 -15.97 -25.05 -11.30
N VAL A 825 -15.88 -26.22 -11.94
CA VAL A 825 -14.64 -26.99 -12.05
C VAL A 825 -13.90 -26.62 -13.33
N ALA A 826 -12.74 -25.98 -13.18
CA ALA A 826 -11.82 -25.76 -14.29
C ALA A 826 -10.63 -26.74 -14.21
N ARG A 827 -10.63 -27.79 -15.04
CA ARG A 827 -9.51 -28.75 -15.12
C ARG A 827 -8.29 -28.10 -15.75
N LYS A 828 -7.14 -28.12 -15.06
CA LYS A 828 -5.90 -27.45 -15.51
C LYS A 828 -4.67 -28.34 -15.31
N LYS A 829 -3.62 -27.99 -16.05
CA LYS A 829 -2.25 -28.46 -15.81
C LYS A 829 -1.64 -27.57 -14.73
N ILE A 830 -1.58 -28.06 -13.50
CA ILE A 830 -1.17 -27.29 -12.32
C ILE A 830 0.20 -27.83 -11.87
N PRO A 831 1.29 -27.06 -12.04
CA PRO A 831 2.58 -27.44 -11.50
C PRO A 831 2.48 -27.72 -10.00
N PHE A 832 3.06 -28.83 -9.56
CA PHE A 832 2.96 -29.27 -8.17
C PHE A 832 4.23 -29.98 -7.71
N VAL A 833 4.43 -30.09 -6.39
CA VAL A 833 5.48 -30.91 -5.80
C VAL A 833 4.93 -32.30 -5.49
N HIS A 834 5.60 -33.35 -5.97
CA HIS A 834 5.26 -34.73 -5.63
C HIS A 834 5.63 -35.00 -4.17
N THR A 835 4.66 -35.39 -3.34
CA THR A 835 4.81 -35.50 -1.88
C THR A 835 5.82 -36.56 -1.44
N GLU A 836 6.03 -37.61 -2.24
CA GLU A 836 7.00 -38.67 -1.92
C GLU A 836 8.45 -38.32 -2.28
N THR A 837 8.67 -37.65 -3.43
CA THR A 837 10.02 -37.40 -3.96
C THR A 837 10.50 -35.98 -3.64
N GLY A 838 9.59 -35.04 -3.41
CA GLY A 838 9.88 -33.63 -3.22
C GLY A 838 10.28 -32.90 -4.50
N GLU A 839 10.12 -33.52 -5.67
CA GLU A 839 10.41 -32.92 -6.98
C GLU A 839 9.22 -32.11 -7.51
N THR A 840 9.50 -30.96 -8.13
CA THR A 840 8.50 -30.15 -8.81
C THR A 840 8.20 -30.72 -10.20
N VAL A 841 6.94 -31.06 -10.44
CA VAL A 841 6.46 -31.65 -11.69
C VAL A 841 5.64 -30.63 -12.47
N LYS A 842 5.94 -30.47 -13.76
CA LYS A 842 5.09 -29.77 -14.73
C LYS A 842 4.27 -30.81 -15.51
N PRO A 843 2.96 -30.95 -15.25
CA PRO A 843 2.18 -32.05 -15.79
C PRO A 843 1.83 -31.85 -17.27
N GLU A 844 1.94 -32.92 -18.06
CA GLU A 844 1.60 -32.89 -19.50
C GLU A 844 0.08 -32.95 -19.76
N LYS A 845 -0.69 -33.52 -18.82
CA LYS A 845 -2.15 -33.65 -18.84
C LYS A 845 -2.77 -32.95 -17.63
N PRO A 846 -4.04 -32.51 -17.67
CA PRO A 846 -4.71 -31.94 -16.50
C PRO A 846 -4.65 -32.88 -15.29
N ASN A 847 -4.05 -32.43 -14.20
CA ASN A 847 -3.80 -33.19 -12.96
C ASN A 847 -4.64 -32.70 -11.78
N GLY A 848 -5.29 -31.55 -11.92
CA GLY A 848 -6.12 -30.96 -10.88
C GLY A 848 -7.14 -29.97 -11.43
N ILE A 849 -7.86 -29.36 -10.50
CA ILE A 849 -8.97 -28.46 -10.71
C ILE A 849 -8.70 -27.12 -10.01
N LYS A 850 -9.25 -26.06 -10.60
CA LYS A 850 -9.48 -24.78 -9.94
C LYS A 850 -10.98 -24.63 -9.75
N LEU A 851 -11.37 -24.15 -8.58
CA LEU A 851 -12.76 -23.85 -8.25
C LEU A 851 -13.00 -22.36 -8.46
N GLU A 852 -13.97 -22.02 -9.30
CA GLU A 852 -14.30 -20.64 -9.65
C GLU A 852 -15.79 -20.40 -9.45
N GLN A 853 -16.17 -19.32 -8.78
CA GLN A 853 -17.55 -18.83 -8.74
C GLN A 853 -17.79 -17.90 -9.93
N PHE A 854 -19.00 -17.89 -10.50
CA PHE A 854 -19.34 -16.92 -11.53
C PHE A 854 -20.24 -15.80 -11.01
N VAL A 855 -19.95 -14.58 -11.44
CA VAL A 855 -20.65 -13.35 -11.05
C VAL A 855 -22.13 -13.35 -11.48
N PHE A 856 -22.53 -14.24 -12.38
CA PHE A 856 -23.91 -14.36 -12.82
C PHE A 856 -24.69 -15.48 -12.12
N ASP A 857 -24.03 -16.33 -11.32
CA ASP A 857 -24.69 -17.45 -10.63
C ASP A 857 -25.66 -16.99 -9.51
N CYS A 858 -25.66 -15.69 -9.19
CA CYS A 858 -26.64 -15.10 -8.29
C CYS A 858 -27.98 -14.78 -8.97
N PHE A 859 -28.07 -14.77 -10.31
CA PHE A 859 -29.29 -14.39 -11.02
C PHE A 859 -30.48 -15.29 -10.64
N PRO A 860 -30.33 -16.62 -10.52
CA PRO A 860 -31.42 -17.50 -10.10
C PRO A 860 -31.93 -17.25 -8.68
N PHE A 861 -31.24 -16.46 -7.86
CA PHE A 861 -31.74 -16.10 -6.52
C PHE A 861 -32.84 -15.05 -6.59
N LEU A 862 -32.91 -14.29 -7.69
CA LEU A 862 -33.89 -13.24 -7.86
C LEU A 862 -35.27 -13.78 -8.27
N ALA A 863 -36.28 -12.97 -7.95
CA ALA A 863 -37.56 -13.00 -8.63
C ALA A 863 -37.41 -12.33 -10.01
N LEU A 864 -38.15 -12.79 -11.01
CA LEU A 864 -37.97 -12.35 -12.40
C LEU A 864 -38.25 -10.84 -12.58
N GLU A 865 -39.19 -10.29 -11.81
CA GLU A 865 -39.52 -8.87 -11.75
C GLU A 865 -38.42 -7.99 -11.13
N LYS A 866 -37.44 -8.59 -10.47
CA LYS A 866 -36.25 -7.94 -9.91
C LYS A 866 -35.02 -8.05 -10.79
N PHE A 867 -35.18 -8.56 -12.02
CA PHE A 867 -34.13 -8.69 -13.02
C PHE A 867 -34.51 -7.95 -14.31
N ALA A 868 -33.55 -7.29 -14.95
CA ALA A 868 -33.72 -6.71 -16.27
C ALA A 868 -32.52 -6.95 -17.20
N CYS A 869 -32.73 -6.83 -18.50
CA CYS A 869 -31.70 -7.03 -19.52
C CYS A 869 -31.81 -5.97 -20.61
N MET A 870 -30.69 -5.34 -20.97
CA MET A 870 -30.61 -4.33 -22.02
C MET A 870 -29.68 -4.79 -23.14
N GLU A 871 -30.21 -4.93 -24.35
CA GLU A 871 -29.40 -5.15 -25.56
C GLU A 871 -28.76 -3.83 -26.01
N VAL A 872 -27.45 -3.86 -26.25
CA VAL A 872 -26.66 -2.72 -26.73
C VAL A 872 -25.96 -3.03 -28.06
N LYS A 873 -25.52 -1.97 -28.75
CA LYS A 873 -24.76 -2.09 -30.00
C LYS A 873 -23.35 -2.57 -29.70
N ARG A 874 -22.94 -3.69 -30.29
CA ARG A 874 -21.62 -4.27 -30.05
C ARG A 874 -20.51 -3.31 -30.44
N GLU A 875 -20.63 -2.73 -31.63
CA GLU A 875 -19.70 -1.79 -32.21
C GLU A 875 -19.57 -0.46 -31.44
N ASP A 876 -20.44 -0.23 -30.44
CA ASP A 876 -20.36 0.93 -29.57
C ASP A 876 -19.98 0.62 -28.12
N GLU A 877 -20.21 -0.61 -27.67
CA GLU A 877 -20.16 -0.93 -26.24
C GLU A 877 -19.39 -2.19 -25.88
N PHE A 878 -18.98 -3.03 -26.86
CA PHE A 878 -18.31 -4.28 -26.57
C PHE A 878 -17.24 -4.66 -27.60
N SER A 879 -15.98 -4.52 -27.18
CA SER A 879 -14.81 -5.03 -27.90
C SER A 879 -13.80 -5.56 -26.87
N PRO A 880 -13.79 -6.88 -26.61
CA PRO A 880 -13.01 -7.46 -25.53
C PRO A 880 -11.56 -7.77 -25.93
N LEU A 881 -10.62 -7.58 -25.01
CA LEU A 881 -9.21 -7.93 -25.16
C LEU A 881 -8.90 -9.28 -24.46
N LYS A 882 -8.87 -10.37 -25.21
CA LYS A 882 -8.70 -11.74 -24.70
C LYS A 882 -7.45 -12.45 -25.23
N ASN A 883 -7.04 -12.17 -26.46
CA ASN A 883 -6.01 -12.89 -27.21
C ASN A 883 -4.80 -12.00 -27.55
N ALA A 884 -3.65 -12.61 -27.81
CA ALA A 884 -2.45 -11.89 -28.22
C ALA A 884 -2.60 -11.28 -29.62
N ARG A 885 -1.81 -10.25 -29.92
CA ARG A 885 -1.78 -9.58 -31.22
C ARG A 885 -1.56 -10.57 -32.36
N GLY A 886 -2.30 -10.42 -33.46
CA GLY A 886 -2.22 -11.30 -34.63
C GLY A 886 -3.13 -12.53 -34.57
N THR A 887 -4.02 -12.62 -33.58
CA THR A 887 -5.03 -13.70 -33.52
C THR A 887 -6.17 -13.44 -34.51
N GLY A 888 -6.51 -12.16 -34.73
CA GLY A 888 -7.58 -11.74 -35.63
C GLY A 888 -8.98 -11.70 -34.98
N GLU A 889 -9.08 -12.00 -33.68
CA GLU A 889 -10.32 -11.96 -32.90
C GLU A 889 -9.99 -11.62 -31.44
N ASP A 890 -10.74 -10.69 -30.86
CA ASP A 890 -10.64 -10.26 -29.46
C ASP A 890 -9.19 -9.99 -28.99
N ASP A 891 -8.44 -9.24 -29.80
CA ASP A 891 -7.01 -8.97 -29.64
C ASP A 891 -6.71 -7.44 -29.67
N PRO A 892 -5.45 -7.00 -29.49
CA PRO A 892 -5.11 -5.58 -29.52
C PRO A 892 -5.51 -4.86 -30.82
N ASP A 893 -5.43 -5.53 -31.97
CA ASP A 893 -5.65 -4.91 -33.28
C ASP A 893 -7.14 -4.72 -33.54
N THR A 894 -7.97 -5.71 -33.19
CA THR A 894 -9.43 -5.61 -33.22
C THR A 894 -9.94 -4.55 -32.23
N SER A 895 -9.43 -4.55 -30.98
CA SER A 895 -9.75 -3.54 -29.97
C SER A 895 -9.43 -2.12 -30.43
N LYS A 896 -8.23 -1.92 -31.00
CA LYS A 896 -7.80 -0.64 -31.57
C LYS A 896 -8.74 -0.23 -32.71
N GLN A 897 -8.98 -1.12 -33.67
CA GLN A 897 -9.80 -0.83 -34.84
C GLN A 897 -11.22 -0.41 -34.45
N ASP A 898 -11.82 -1.06 -33.45
CA ASP A 898 -13.17 -0.77 -33.00
C ASP A 898 -13.28 0.64 -32.40
N ILE A 899 -12.35 1.04 -31.51
CA ILE A 899 -12.28 2.41 -30.96
C ILE A 899 -12.09 3.44 -32.07
N MET A 900 -11.15 3.18 -33.00
CA MET A 900 -10.85 4.08 -34.11
C MET A 900 -12.04 4.24 -35.07
N THR A 901 -12.80 3.16 -35.27
CA THR A 901 -13.99 3.15 -36.13
C THR A 901 -15.15 3.89 -35.46
N GLN A 902 -15.32 3.71 -34.14
CA GLN A 902 -16.30 4.44 -33.35
C GLN A 902 -16.05 5.95 -33.42
N GLY A 903 -14.81 6.40 -33.18
CA GLY A 903 -14.49 7.83 -33.25
C GLY A 903 -14.68 8.42 -34.65
N LYS A 904 -14.32 7.68 -35.71
CA LYS A 904 -14.60 8.08 -37.10
C LYS A 904 -16.11 8.26 -37.35
N LYS A 905 -16.93 7.32 -36.85
CA LYS A 905 -18.39 7.39 -36.95
C LYS A 905 -18.94 8.64 -36.24
N TRP A 906 -18.47 8.94 -35.04
CA TRP A 906 -18.90 10.12 -34.28
C TRP A 906 -18.50 11.44 -34.96
N VAL A 907 -17.26 11.55 -35.42
CA VAL A 907 -16.77 12.74 -36.14
C VAL A 907 -17.55 12.98 -37.44
N HIS A 908 -17.86 11.92 -38.18
CA HIS A 908 -18.71 12.02 -39.37
C HIS A 908 -20.15 12.44 -39.01
N ALA A 909 -20.73 11.86 -37.96
CA ALA A 909 -22.08 12.21 -37.49
C ALA A 909 -22.18 13.69 -37.05
N ALA A 910 -21.10 14.27 -36.53
CA ALA A 910 -21.01 15.70 -36.19
C ALA A 910 -20.89 16.64 -37.41
N GLY A 911 -20.83 16.10 -38.64
CA GLY A 911 -20.78 16.87 -39.88
C GLY A 911 -19.37 17.27 -40.33
N ALA A 912 -18.33 16.60 -39.86
CA ALA A 912 -16.97 16.75 -40.38
C ALA A 912 -16.75 15.91 -41.64
N THR A 913 -15.90 16.39 -42.55
CA THR A 913 -15.43 15.60 -43.70
C THR A 913 -14.20 14.80 -43.30
N VAL A 914 -14.28 13.47 -43.31
CA VAL A 914 -13.13 12.60 -43.02
C VAL A 914 -12.46 12.17 -44.33
N VAL A 915 -11.18 12.51 -44.49
CA VAL A 915 -10.35 12.10 -45.63
C VAL A 915 -9.30 11.09 -45.19
N SER A 916 -9.01 10.08 -46.00
CA SER A 916 -7.93 9.14 -45.71
C SER A 916 -7.36 8.51 -46.98
N GLU A 917 -6.08 8.17 -46.92
CA GLU A 917 -5.37 7.37 -47.93
C GLU A 917 -5.63 5.85 -47.72
N ASP A 918 -6.02 5.44 -46.51
CA ASP A 918 -6.44 4.07 -46.16
C ASP A 918 -7.91 4.07 -45.72
N PRO A 919 -8.83 3.39 -46.45
CA PRO A 919 -10.24 3.29 -46.06
C PRO A 919 -10.46 2.75 -44.64
N LYS A 920 -9.55 1.92 -44.13
CA LYS A 920 -9.62 1.32 -42.79
C LYS A 920 -9.11 2.24 -41.68
N ALA A 921 -8.44 3.34 -42.01
CA ALA A 921 -8.00 4.30 -41.01
C ALA A 921 -9.20 4.93 -40.29
N GLY A 922 -9.10 4.98 -38.97
CA GLY A 922 -10.10 5.57 -38.08
C GLY A 922 -9.57 6.81 -37.34
N ILE A 923 -10.39 7.32 -36.43
CA ILE A 923 -10.09 8.52 -35.63
C ILE A 923 -10.29 8.17 -34.17
N GLU A 924 -9.31 8.49 -33.33
CA GLU A 924 -9.41 8.34 -31.89
C GLU A 924 -10.08 9.60 -31.37
N VAL A 925 -11.16 9.46 -30.63
CA VAL A 925 -11.77 10.59 -29.91
C VAL A 925 -11.53 10.32 -28.43
N SER A 926 -10.76 11.20 -27.79
CA SER A 926 -10.51 11.11 -26.35
C SER A 926 -11.83 11.13 -25.58
N PRO A 927 -12.04 10.26 -24.58
CA PRO A 927 -13.23 10.30 -23.73
C PRO A 927 -13.47 11.66 -23.08
N LEU A 928 -12.41 12.42 -22.78
CA LEU A 928 -12.54 13.78 -22.23
C LEU A 928 -13.22 14.76 -23.21
N ILE A 929 -13.17 14.49 -24.52
CA ILE A 929 -13.87 15.28 -25.55
C ILE A 929 -15.30 14.79 -25.71
N SER A 930 -15.49 13.47 -25.86
CA SER A 930 -16.80 12.87 -26.09
C SER A 930 -16.91 11.52 -25.41
N TYR A 931 -17.91 11.35 -24.54
CA TYR A 931 -18.19 10.10 -23.83
C TYR A 931 -18.82 9.06 -24.75
N GLY A 932 -19.77 9.50 -25.58
CA GLY A 932 -20.60 8.62 -26.41
C GLY A 932 -20.96 9.20 -27.78
N GLY A 933 -20.24 10.23 -28.25
CA GLY A 933 -20.44 10.90 -29.53
C GLY A 933 -21.00 12.33 -29.43
N GLU A 934 -21.36 12.79 -28.23
CA GLU A 934 -21.82 14.15 -27.96
C GLU A 934 -20.68 15.18 -27.95
N GLY A 935 -21.00 16.47 -28.11
CA GLY A 935 -20.04 17.58 -27.94
C GLY A 935 -19.06 17.80 -29.10
N LEU A 936 -19.28 17.16 -30.25
CA LEU A 936 -18.38 17.22 -31.40
C LEU A 936 -18.77 18.28 -32.46
N ASP A 937 -19.79 19.10 -32.20
CA ASP A 937 -20.31 20.10 -33.17
C ASP A 937 -19.25 21.11 -33.64
N PHE A 938 -18.19 21.34 -32.86
CA PHE A 938 -17.07 22.21 -33.24
C PHE A 938 -16.28 21.70 -34.45
N LEU A 939 -16.43 20.42 -34.81
CA LEU A 939 -15.84 19.79 -35.99
C LEU A 939 -16.71 19.96 -37.25
N LYS A 940 -17.92 20.50 -37.13
CA LYS A 940 -18.83 20.68 -38.26
C LYS A 940 -18.17 21.47 -39.38
N SER A 941 -18.21 20.93 -40.60
CA SER A 941 -17.56 21.48 -41.80
C SER A 941 -16.03 21.53 -41.77
N ARG A 942 -15.36 20.96 -40.76
CA ARG A 942 -13.90 20.77 -40.77
C ARG A 942 -13.54 19.51 -41.57
N THR A 943 -12.33 19.50 -42.13
CA THR A 943 -11.75 18.28 -42.75
C THR A 943 -10.77 17.63 -41.78
N VAL A 944 -10.93 16.35 -41.49
CA VAL A 944 -10.02 15.57 -40.62
C VAL A 944 -9.36 14.48 -41.44
N LYS A 945 -8.01 14.46 -41.46
CA LYS A 945 -7.23 13.43 -42.17
C LYS A 945 -6.94 12.25 -41.24
N ALA A 946 -7.49 11.06 -41.54
CA ALA A 946 -7.25 9.84 -40.76
C ALA A 946 -5.98 9.08 -41.23
N PRO A 947 -5.22 8.42 -40.32
CA PRO A 947 -5.50 8.27 -38.89
C PRO A 947 -5.23 9.55 -38.09
N ALA A 948 -6.10 9.85 -37.12
CA ALA A 948 -6.02 11.05 -36.29
C ALA A 948 -6.43 10.77 -34.85
N VAL A 949 -6.10 11.72 -33.97
CA VAL A 949 -6.54 11.77 -32.57
C VAL A 949 -7.15 13.14 -32.28
N ILE A 950 -8.30 13.16 -31.60
CA ILE A 950 -8.98 14.36 -31.14
C ILE A 950 -8.90 14.38 -29.61
N GLU A 951 -7.98 15.18 -29.08
CA GLU A 951 -7.71 15.32 -27.64
C GLU A 951 -8.05 16.70 -27.07
N SER A 952 -8.30 17.69 -27.92
CA SER A 952 -8.70 19.05 -27.52
C SER A 952 -9.67 19.66 -28.53
N GLU A 953 -10.47 20.65 -28.12
CA GLU A 953 -11.40 21.39 -28.98
C GLU A 953 -10.68 22.39 -29.92
N ASN A 954 -9.41 22.72 -29.62
CA ASN A 954 -8.61 23.70 -30.37
C ASN A 954 -8.00 23.12 -31.64
#